data_AF-A0A965CK99-F1
#
_entry.id   AF-A0A965CK99-F1
#
_cell.length_a   1.000
_cell.length_b   1.000
_cell.length_c   1.000
_cell.angle_alpha   90.00
_cell.angle_beta   90.00
_cell.angle_gamma   90.00
#
_symmetry.space_group_name_H-M   'P 1'
#
loop_
_entity.id
_entity.type
_entity.pdbx_description
1 polymer ?
#
loop_
_entity_poly.entity_id
_entity_poly.type
_entity_poly.pdbx_seq_one_letter_code
_entity_poly.pdbx_strand_id
1 'polypeptide(L)'
;LDGSRKAPFNLVIDKDFLSLTSGEISKLNDLVDKGMINSIQLTGSNSTVVRVTDAQLQKFAKLIGKLKDTTKFAMVYEKMSVDQLLAMPTELMGKLEKPLTITDTATALTNPDAWNKLSYLTNAKMLNTVQLDTVNDTNDLDLTYSQLKAGANILTRIAGTFGINVNDVTAANANTVSATANVKRVNLRDSIDNLLFLGSNIQKIADANRMGSIATTSDSLSITNSVAFFKSHLGVIGALAKAGKLDNLILTDLSAGSLTLTSQQVAQNAEALKKLPIGASVRIQNSGPVSASDAVAINDLLTNSPQVSLINPLSISDTAANLLSNENRVAINQLYSRPTSLVSKISVQGDVTVNQAQGVSSASPAVLGLKDFQGFPGIIESFRIKDTSENIKLLSADASLNSKISLIKATTPITIADIWTPANGSTPATGFLTKGNLLAKLDSGFEVSDNLSNILIDSTSPPSVPQALKDLALKGKLRNVSVTVPVTDFAKIDGVKQAFRTSNLGAYLSGFSIAGTTSNFVSGSGAAMAVPLASKLRSLADSGLLKNIRVTDTSSVQNGVFLYNSLKGKNLDAVLAPLTISDSIVSFGGKSTDASPRLFTNLSGIAGLFQNGKLASLSITNLSKATTPNSGTIDKDLWQQIIDRKLPLT
;
A
#
# COMPACT_ATOMS: atom_id res chain seq x y z
N LEU A 1 11.60 -46.42 34.57
CA LEU A 1 12.20 -45.31 35.33
C LEU A 1 11.70 -45.47 36.76
N ASP A 2 12.46 -46.21 37.57
CA ASP A 2 12.11 -46.51 38.96
C ASP A 2 12.49 -45.30 39.85
N GLY A 3 11.54 -44.83 40.67
CA GLY A 3 11.69 -43.70 41.59
C GLY A 3 12.59 -43.99 42.79
N SER A 4 13.13 -45.21 42.89
CA SER A 4 14.07 -45.63 43.95
C SER A 4 15.49 -45.07 43.80
N ARG A 5 15.86 -44.52 42.63
CA ARG A 5 17.20 -43.96 42.39
C ARG A 5 17.40 -42.65 43.16
N LYS A 6 18.44 -42.60 44.01
CA LYS A 6 18.78 -41.42 44.84
C LYS A 6 19.83 -40.47 44.24
N ALA A 7 20.44 -40.81 43.10
CA ALA A 7 21.52 -40.02 42.49
C ALA A 7 21.16 -39.55 41.06
N PRO A 8 21.53 -38.31 40.67
CA PRO A 8 21.36 -37.83 39.30
C PRO A 8 22.15 -38.64 38.27
N PHE A 9 21.64 -38.74 37.04
CA PHE A 9 22.26 -39.51 35.96
C PHE A 9 22.17 -38.82 34.59
N ASN A 10 23.01 -39.26 33.66
CA ASN A 10 22.93 -38.87 32.24
C ASN A 10 22.02 -39.86 31.51
N LEU A 11 21.02 -39.33 30.80
CA LEU A 11 20.07 -40.12 30.01
C LEU A 11 20.55 -40.21 28.56
N VAL A 12 20.50 -41.40 27.98
CA VAL A 12 20.66 -41.61 26.54
C VAL A 12 19.29 -41.97 25.96
N ILE A 13 18.86 -41.26 24.91
CA ILE A 13 17.63 -41.54 24.17
C ILE A 13 18.03 -42.07 22.79
N ASP A 14 17.80 -43.37 22.58
CA ASP A 14 18.18 -44.10 21.36
C ASP A 14 17.06 -44.25 20.33
N LYS A 15 16.03 -43.41 20.46
CA LYS A 15 14.95 -43.28 19.50
C LYS A 15 14.79 -41.82 19.10
N ASP A 16 14.04 -41.56 18.02
CA ASP A 16 13.74 -40.21 17.60
C ASP A 16 13.12 -39.41 18.76
N PHE A 17 13.81 -38.34 19.19
CA PHE A 17 13.37 -37.44 20.25
C PHE A 17 11.96 -36.88 20.01
N LEU A 18 11.62 -36.56 18.76
CA LEU A 18 10.33 -35.98 18.40
C LEU A 18 9.19 -37.02 18.43
N SER A 19 9.53 -38.31 18.37
CA SER A 19 8.59 -39.43 18.45
C SER A 19 8.16 -39.79 19.89
N LEU A 20 8.72 -39.14 20.91
CA LEU A 20 8.34 -39.39 22.31
C LEU A 20 6.84 -39.13 22.53
N THR A 21 6.18 -40.09 23.18
CA THR A 21 4.75 -39.99 23.53
C THR A 21 4.55 -39.01 24.68
N SER A 22 3.34 -38.47 24.83
CA SER A 22 3.01 -37.55 25.93
C SER A 22 3.25 -38.18 27.31
N GLY A 23 2.99 -39.49 27.46
CA GLY A 23 3.25 -40.21 28.71
C GLY A 23 4.74 -40.37 29.04
N GLU A 24 5.59 -40.55 28.02
CA GLU A 24 7.05 -40.59 28.21
C GLU A 24 7.60 -39.22 28.59
N ILE A 25 7.13 -38.16 27.92
CA ILE A 25 7.55 -36.79 28.20
C ILE A 25 7.14 -36.39 29.62
N SER A 26 5.93 -36.73 30.05
CA SER A 26 5.47 -36.46 31.42
C SER A 26 6.38 -37.13 32.46
N LYS A 27 6.78 -38.39 32.26
CA LYS A 27 7.74 -39.08 33.14
C LYS A 27 9.12 -38.43 33.12
N LEU A 28 9.60 -38.02 31.94
CA LEU A 28 10.90 -37.34 31.83
C LEU A 28 10.87 -35.98 32.51
N ASN A 29 9.78 -35.23 32.37
CA ASN A 29 9.59 -33.95 33.05
C ASN A 29 9.58 -34.12 34.57
N ASP A 30 8.89 -35.12 35.12
CA ASP A 30 8.89 -35.41 36.56
C ASP A 30 10.30 -35.73 37.08
N LEU A 31 11.12 -36.43 36.29
CA LEU A 31 12.52 -36.69 36.64
C LEU A 31 13.42 -35.46 36.54
N VAL A 32 13.16 -34.56 35.59
CA VAL A 32 13.82 -33.26 35.51
C VAL A 32 13.46 -32.42 36.74
N ASP A 33 12.18 -32.37 37.10
CA ASP A 33 11.67 -31.61 38.25
C ASP A 33 12.24 -32.14 39.57
N LYS A 34 12.47 -33.46 39.68
CA LYS A 34 13.16 -34.10 40.82
C LYS A 34 14.69 -33.95 40.79
N GLY A 35 15.26 -33.26 39.80
CA GLY A 35 16.71 -33.07 39.66
C GLY A 35 17.48 -34.35 39.32
N MET A 36 16.81 -35.39 38.83
CA MET A 36 17.43 -36.70 38.57
C MET A 36 18.14 -36.78 37.22
N ILE A 37 17.83 -35.89 36.28
CA ILE A 37 18.46 -35.86 34.95
C ILE A 37 19.49 -34.73 34.89
N ASN A 38 20.77 -35.11 34.75
CA ASN A 38 21.89 -34.20 34.56
C ASN A 38 21.96 -33.70 33.11
N SER A 39 21.99 -34.63 32.16
CA SER A 39 22.00 -34.33 30.73
C SER A 39 21.28 -35.42 29.93
N ILE A 40 20.82 -35.07 28.74
CA ILE A 40 20.19 -35.95 27.76
C ILE A 40 21.07 -35.98 26.51
N GLN A 41 21.54 -37.16 26.14
CA GLN A 41 22.21 -37.43 24.89
C GLN A 41 21.24 -38.08 23.92
N LEU A 42 21.15 -37.54 22.71
CA LEU A 42 20.42 -38.15 21.61
C LEU A 42 21.37 -39.02 20.78
N THR A 43 20.93 -40.22 20.40
CA THR A 43 21.61 -41.07 19.42
C THR A 43 20.73 -41.27 18.18
N GLY A 44 21.33 -41.66 17.05
CA GLY A 44 20.61 -41.81 15.77
C GLY A 44 20.49 -40.51 14.95
N SER A 45 19.49 -40.43 14.07
CA SER A 45 19.31 -39.37 13.05
C SER A 45 19.13 -37.94 13.58
N ASN A 46 18.86 -37.76 14.88
CA ASN A 46 18.72 -36.47 15.56
C ASN A 46 19.89 -36.14 16.50
N SER A 47 21.05 -36.81 16.35
CA SER A 47 22.17 -36.66 17.28
C SER A 47 22.87 -35.30 17.21
N THR A 48 22.67 -34.51 16.16
CA THR A 48 23.34 -33.21 15.95
C THR A 48 22.37 -32.04 15.77
N VAL A 49 21.34 -32.18 14.93
CA VAL A 49 20.34 -31.12 14.67
C VAL A 49 18.93 -31.68 14.82
N VAL A 50 18.11 -31.06 15.66
CA VAL A 50 16.69 -31.40 15.85
C VAL A 50 15.82 -30.33 15.17
N ARG A 51 14.98 -30.73 14.23
CA ARG A 51 14.03 -29.82 13.55
C ARG A 51 12.70 -29.77 14.28
N VAL A 52 12.26 -28.58 14.69
CA VAL A 52 11.09 -28.41 15.58
C VAL A 52 10.03 -27.45 15.01
N THR A 53 8.76 -27.82 15.21
CA THR A 53 7.59 -26.93 15.08
C THR A 53 7.26 -26.26 16.43
N ASP A 54 6.37 -25.26 16.42
CA ASP A 54 5.94 -24.56 17.65
C ASP A 54 5.27 -25.53 18.65
N ALA A 55 4.44 -26.44 18.17
CA ALA A 55 3.81 -27.46 19.00
C ALA A 55 4.85 -28.40 19.64
N GLN A 56 5.90 -28.74 18.90
CA GLN A 56 7.00 -29.56 19.43
C GLN A 56 7.82 -28.78 20.46
N LEU A 57 8.06 -27.48 20.24
CA LEU A 57 8.76 -26.64 21.21
C LEU A 57 8.04 -26.58 22.56
N GLN A 58 6.73 -26.35 22.55
CA GLN A 58 5.95 -26.36 23.79
C GLN A 58 5.96 -27.74 24.46
N LYS A 59 5.81 -28.80 23.67
CA LYS A 59 5.80 -30.19 24.15
C LYS A 59 7.11 -30.57 24.85
N PHE A 60 8.25 -30.06 24.37
CA PHE A 60 9.60 -30.44 24.84
C PHE A 60 10.32 -29.36 25.67
N ALA A 61 9.67 -28.24 26.00
CA ALA A 61 10.28 -27.07 26.64
C ALA A 61 11.22 -27.41 27.82
N LYS A 62 10.75 -28.23 28.77
CA LYS A 62 11.53 -28.64 29.96
C LYS A 62 12.72 -29.56 29.65
N LEU A 63 12.65 -30.34 28.57
CA LEU A 63 13.69 -31.29 28.18
C LEU A 63 14.80 -30.61 27.38
N ILE A 64 14.50 -29.54 26.64
CA ILE A 64 15.46 -28.83 25.78
C ILE A 64 16.68 -28.35 26.56
N GLY A 65 16.47 -27.79 27.76
CA GLY A 65 17.56 -27.32 28.62
C GLY A 65 18.49 -28.42 29.12
N LYS A 66 18.07 -29.69 29.08
CA LYS A 66 18.87 -30.84 29.51
C LYS A 66 19.62 -31.51 28.37
N LEU A 67 19.37 -31.16 27.11
CA LEU A 67 20.09 -31.76 25.99
C LEU A 67 21.55 -31.30 25.96
N LYS A 68 22.46 -32.23 25.63
CA LYS A 68 23.89 -31.94 25.47
C LYS A 68 24.13 -30.72 24.57
N ASP A 69 25.18 -29.95 24.86
CA ASP A 69 25.51 -28.70 24.16
C ASP A 69 25.86 -28.85 22.68
N THR A 70 26.23 -30.06 22.27
CA THR A 70 26.42 -30.43 20.87
C THR A 70 25.11 -30.51 20.09
N THR A 71 23.96 -30.59 20.77
CA THR A 71 22.63 -30.65 20.13
C THR A 71 22.21 -29.25 19.71
N LYS A 72 21.98 -29.06 18.41
CA LYS A 72 21.47 -27.83 17.82
C LYS A 72 20.01 -27.98 17.39
N PHE A 73 19.34 -26.85 17.23
CA PHE A 73 17.94 -26.79 16.83
C PHE A 73 17.74 -25.97 15.57
N ALA A 74 16.96 -26.52 14.64
CA ALA A 74 16.52 -25.83 13.45
C ALA A 74 15.00 -25.66 13.48
N MET A 75 14.53 -24.45 13.17
CA MET A 75 13.11 -24.19 13.03
C MET A 75 12.64 -24.69 11.67
N VAL A 76 11.39 -25.18 11.58
CA VAL A 76 10.81 -25.67 10.32
C VAL A 76 10.49 -24.52 9.34
N TYR A 77 10.39 -23.29 9.83
CA TYR A 77 10.09 -22.10 9.04
C TYR A 77 11.31 -21.19 8.86
N GLU A 78 11.37 -20.52 7.71
CA GLU A 78 12.44 -19.59 7.33
C GLU A 78 12.33 -18.21 8.01
N LYS A 79 11.10 -17.83 8.39
CA LYS A 79 10.76 -16.57 9.05
C LYS A 79 9.87 -16.84 10.26
N MET A 80 10.05 -16.05 11.30
CA MET A 80 9.36 -16.20 12.59
C MET A 80 8.62 -14.92 12.96
N SER A 81 7.40 -15.02 13.50
CA SER A 81 6.68 -13.88 14.09
C SER A 81 7.13 -13.60 15.53
N VAL A 82 6.76 -12.44 16.08
CA VAL A 82 7.01 -12.11 17.48
C VAL A 82 6.29 -13.07 18.41
N ASP A 83 5.05 -13.49 18.12
CA ASP A 83 4.33 -14.46 18.94
C ASP A 83 5.07 -15.80 19.06
N GLN A 84 5.64 -16.27 17.95
CA GLN A 84 6.47 -17.47 17.94
C GLN A 84 7.76 -17.28 18.74
N LEU A 85 8.40 -16.12 18.62
CA LEU A 85 9.57 -15.75 19.42
C LEU A 85 9.24 -15.74 20.92
N LEU A 86 8.09 -15.19 21.30
CA LEU A 86 7.61 -15.13 22.67
C LEU A 86 7.29 -16.51 23.23
N ALA A 87 6.78 -17.44 22.41
CA ALA A 87 6.56 -18.83 22.81
C ALA A 87 7.84 -19.66 22.97
N MET A 88 8.97 -19.20 22.41
CA MET A 88 10.23 -19.94 22.43
C MET A 88 10.91 -19.91 23.82
N PRO A 89 11.32 -21.06 24.38
CA PRO A 89 12.12 -21.09 25.61
C PRO A 89 13.51 -20.45 25.39
N THR A 90 14.01 -19.70 26.38
CA THR A 90 15.33 -19.03 26.29
C THR A 90 16.47 -20.04 26.13
N GLU A 91 16.33 -21.23 26.72
CA GLU A 91 17.30 -22.33 26.60
C GLU A 91 17.46 -22.82 25.15
N LEU A 92 16.40 -22.73 24.34
CA LEU A 92 16.47 -23.06 22.93
C LEU A 92 17.25 -22.01 22.14
N MET A 93 17.08 -20.73 22.47
CA MET A 93 17.68 -19.62 21.72
C MET A 93 19.20 -19.72 21.63
N GLY A 94 19.87 -20.19 22.69
CA GLY A 94 21.32 -20.43 22.70
C GLY A 94 21.77 -21.70 21.95
N LYS A 95 20.83 -22.58 21.59
CA LYS A 95 21.09 -23.85 20.89
C LYS A 95 20.63 -23.83 19.43
N LEU A 96 20.23 -22.68 18.90
CA LEU A 96 19.85 -22.55 17.49
C LEU A 96 21.04 -22.90 16.57
N GLU A 97 20.74 -23.61 15.49
CA GLU A 97 21.72 -23.97 14.45
C GLU A 97 22.06 -22.76 13.58
N LYS A 98 21.06 -21.92 13.29
CA LYS A 98 21.17 -20.76 12.41
C LYS A 98 20.50 -19.52 13.03
N PRO A 99 21.00 -18.31 12.70
CA PRO A 99 20.33 -17.07 13.08
C PRO A 99 18.92 -16.97 12.48
N LEU A 100 18.00 -16.35 13.23
CA LEU A 100 16.59 -16.21 12.87
C LEU A 100 16.32 -14.92 12.10
N THR A 101 15.35 -14.99 11.19
CA THR A 101 14.73 -13.81 10.59
C THR A 101 13.36 -13.60 11.24
N ILE A 102 13.15 -12.43 11.85
CA ILE A 102 11.88 -12.06 12.45
C ILE A 102 11.08 -11.20 11.47
N THR A 103 9.79 -11.45 11.30
CA THR A 103 8.90 -10.64 10.47
C THR A 103 7.60 -10.38 11.21
N ASP A 104 7.34 -9.13 11.55
CA ASP A 104 6.13 -8.73 12.28
C ASP A 104 5.88 -7.21 12.19
N THR A 105 4.75 -6.77 12.73
CA THR A 105 4.36 -5.37 12.89
C THR A 105 5.30 -4.60 13.83
N ALA A 106 5.37 -3.28 13.66
CA ALA A 106 6.16 -2.42 14.55
C ALA A 106 5.69 -2.53 16.00
N THR A 107 4.37 -2.54 16.21
CA THR A 107 3.74 -2.67 17.53
C THR A 107 4.13 -3.96 18.26
N ALA A 108 4.13 -5.10 17.55
CA ALA A 108 4.51 -6.37 18.17
C ALA A 108 6.00 -6.39 18.54
N LEU A 109 6.86 -5.85 17.66
CA LEU A 109 8.31 -5.82 17.89
C LEU A 109 8.70 -4.94 19.07
N THR A 110 8.02 -3.81 19.29
CA THR A 110 8.33 -2.90 20.41
C THR A 110 7.76 -3.35 21.75
N ASN A 111 7.05 -4.47 21.81
CA ASN A 111 6.67 -5.10 23.06
C ASN A 111 7.91 -5.36 23.95
N PRO A 112 7.89 -5.03 25.26
CA PRO A 112 9.05 -5.18 26.14
C PRO A 112 9.66 -6.60 26.17
N ASP A 113 8.83 -7.65 26.20
CA ASP A 113 9.30 -9.04 26.26
C ASP A 113 9.90 -9.48 24.92
N ALA A 114 9.28 -9.05 23.82
CA ALA A 114 9.81 -9.29 22.48
C ALA A 114 11.16 -8.61 22.31
N TRP A 115 11.28 -7.34 22.72
CA TRP A 115 12.50 -6.56 22.66
C TRP A 115 13.63 -7.20 23.47
N ASN A 116 13.32 -7.72 24.65
CA ASN A 116 14.29 -8.45 25.49
C ASN A 116 14.80 -9.72 24.80
N LYS A 117 13.91 -10.50 24.19
CA LYS A 117 14.28 -11.71 23.45
C LYS A 117 15.07 -11.41 22.18
N LEU A 118 14.69 -10.36 21.45
CA LEU A 118 15.47 -9.86 20.30
C LEU A 118 16.87 -9.41 20.73
N SER A 119 16.99 -8.73 21.88
CA SER A 119 18.28 -8.34 22.44
C SER A 119 19.14 -9.56 22.76
N TYR A 120 18.56 -10.58 23.41
CA TYR A 120 19.23 -11.85 23.68
C TYR A 120 19.75 -12.51 22.39
N LEU A 121 18.88 -12.67 21.38
CA LEU A 121 19.26 -13.26 20.10
C LEU A 121 20.34 -12.46 19.39
N THR A 122 20.28 -11.14 19.44
CA THR A 122 21.28 -10.28 18.81
C THR A 122 22.65 -10.43 19.48
N ASN A 123 22.69 -10.43 20.81
CA ASN A 123 23.92 -10.60 21.58
C ASN A 123 24.51 -12.01 21.40
N ALA A 124 23.65 -13.02 21.24
CA ALA A 124 24.05 -14.39 20.90
C ALA A 124 24.42 -14.58 19.41
N LYS A 125 24.36 -13.52 18.58
CA LYS A 125 24.53 -13.57 17.11
C LYS A 125 23.56 -14.53 16.41
N MET A 126 22.39 -14.76 17.02
CA MET A 126 21.30 -15.60 16.52
C MET A 126 20.13 -14.78 15.94
N LEU A 127 20.28 -13.46 15.79
CA LEU A 127 19.36 -12.63 15.02
C LEU A 127 20.01 -12.25 13.68
N ASN A 128 19.41 -12.68 12.57
CA ASN A 128 19.84 -12.34 11.22
C ASN A 128 19.32 -10.96 10.82
N THR A 129 17.99 -10.82 10.79
CA THR A 129 17.28 -9.66 10.27
C THR A 129 15.92 -9.55 10.94
N VAL A 130 15.46 -8.31 11.13
CA VAL A 130 14.08 -7.98 11.51
C VAL A 130 13.43 -7.26 10.33
N GLN A 131 12.31 -7.78 9.86
CA GLN A 131 11.53 -7.21 8.76
C GLN A 131 10.21 -6.68 9.30
N LEU A 132 9.92 -5.40 9.05
CA LEU A 132 8.66 -4.78 9.45
C LEU A 132 7.55 -5.14 8.46
N ASP A 133 6.40 -5.59 8.97
CA ASP A 133 5.17 -5.73 8.21
C ASP A 133 4.46 -4.39 8.10
N THR A 134 4.78 -3.66 7.03
CA THR A 134 4.19 -2.34 6.74
C THR A 134 2.86 -2.42 5.98
N VAL A 135 2.34 -3.63 5.73
CA VAL A 135 1.01 -3.79 5.13
C VAL A 135 -0.07 -3.61 6.20
N ASN A 136 0.22 -4.10 7.41
CA ASN A 136 -0.73 -4.14 8.51
C ASN A 136 -0.44 -3.12 9.63
N ASP A 137 0.70 -2.42 9.59
CA ASP A 137 1.10 -1.42 10.59
C ASP A 137 2.01 -0.33 9.98
N THR A 138 2.37 0.67 10.78
CA THR A 138 3.38 1.68 10.47
C THR A 138 4.80 1.10 10.42
N ASN A 139 5.74 1.83 9.79
CA ASN A 139 7.17 1.56 9.89
C ASN A 139 7.86 2.35 11.02
N ASP A 140 7.08 2.95 11.92
CA ASP A 140 7.57 3.70 13.07
C ASP A 140 7.55 2.85 14.35
N LEU A 141 8.71 2.73 15.00
CA LEU A 141 8.88 1.99 16.26
C LEU A 141 8.65 2.91 17.44
N ASP A 142 7.70 2.58 18.30
CA ASP A 142 7.48 3.25 19.57
C ASP A 142 8.33 2.60 20.67
N LEU A 143 9.49 3.19 20.99
CA LEU A 143 10.43 2.67 21.99
C LEU A 143 10.46 3.56 23.22
N THR A 144 10.56 2.98 24.42
CA THR A 144 11.00 3.75 25.59
C THR A 144 12.48 4.14 25.47
N TYR A 145 12.91 5.18 26.19
CA TYR A 145 14.33 5.56 26.24
C TYR A 145 15.24 4.38 26.66
N SER A 146 14.77 3.53 27.58
CA SER A 146 15.49 2.33 28.01
C SER A 146 15.62 1.31 26.87
N GLN A 147 14.54 1.04 26.13
CA GLN A 147 14.56 0.14 24.97
C GLN A 147 15.48 0.66 23.86
N LEU A 148 15.47 1.97 23.57
CA LEU A 148 16.38 2.59 22.60
C LEU A 148 17.85 2.34 22.99
N LYS A 149 18.19 2.59 24.27
CA LYS A 149 19.56 2.43 24.77
C LYS A 149 20.03 0.97 24.74
N ALA A 150 19.16 0.04 25.16
CA ALA A 150 19.48 -1.39 25.17
C ALA A 150 19.42 -2.04 23.77
N GLY A 151 18.65 -1.45 22.85
CA GLY A 151 18.31 -2.02 21.56
C GLY A 151 19.21 -1.60 20.40
N ALA A 152 20.32 -0.91 20.63
CA ALA A 152 21.20 -0.42 19.56
C ALA A 152 21.58 -1.52 18.56
N ASN A 153 21.91 -2.72 19.05
CA ASN A 153 22.25 -3.85 18.18
C ASN A 153 21.03 -4.38 17.41
N ILE A 154 19.82 -4.37 18.00
CA ILE A 154 18.58 -4.78 17.33
C ILE A 154 18.29 -3.84 16.15
N LEU A 155 18.42 -2.53 16.36
CA LEU A 155 18.16 -1.52 15.35
C LEU A 155 19.05 -1.70 14.10
N THR A 156 20.28 -2.17 14.26
CA THR A 156 21.17 -2.49 13.11
C THR A 156 20.71 -3.69 12.28
N ARG A 157 19.78 -4.49 12.80
CA ARG A 157 19.23 -5.68 12.12
C ARG A 157 17.89 -5.40 11.44
N ILE A 158 17.30 -4.22 11.63
CA ILE A 158 16.03 -3.87 10.99
C ILE A 158 16.29 -3.54 9.52
N ALA A 159 15.61 -4.26 8.63
CA ALA A 159 15.70 -4.05 7.20
C ALA A 159 14.84 -2.87 6.73
N GLY A 160 15.31 -2.15 5.72
CA GLY A 160 14.57 -1.06 5.08
C GLY A 160 14.59 0.25 5.87
N THR A 161 13.69 1.17 5.52
CA THR A 161 13.54 2.46 6.20
C THR A 161 12.52 2.36 7.33
N PHE A 162 12.87 2.89 8.49
CA PHE A 162 12.01 2.93 9.67
C PHE A 162 12.20 4.23 10.43
N GLY A 163 11.20 4.63 11.21
CA GLY A 163 11.31 5.72 12.17
C GLY A 163 11.28 5.21 13.62
N ILE A 164 11.71 6.05 14.56
CA ILE A 164 11.61 5.76 16.00
C ILE A 164 10.93 6.93 16.70
N ASN A 165 9.85 6.66 17.42
CA ASN A 165 9.30 7.58 18.41
C ASN A 165 9.79 7.13 19.78
N VAL A 166 10.47 8.02 20.50
CA VAL A 166 11.09 7.68 21.78
C VAL A 166 10.25 8.23 22.92
N ASN A 167 9.80 7.36 23.81
CA ASN A 167 8.98 7.64 24.97
C ASN A 167 9.80 7.71 26.26
N ASP A 168 9.25 8.38 27.28
CA ASP A 168 9.85 8.53 28.61
C ASP A 168 11.26 9.16 28.58
N VAL A 169 11.49 10.13 27.69
CA VAL A 169 12.78 10.81 27.58
C VAL A 169 12.83 11.96 28.60
N THR A 170 13.84 11.97 29.47
CA THR A 170 14.05 13.10 30.39
C THR A 170 14.54 14.34 29.66
N ALA A 171 14.30 15.51 30.23
CA ALA A 171 14.74 16.80 29.68
C ALA A 171 16.26 16.82 29.41
N ALA A 172 17.04 16.23 30.31
CA ALA A 172 18.50 16.13 30.20
C ALA A 172 18.98 15.30 29.00
N ASN A 173 18.23 14.26 28.60
CA ASN A 173 18.62 13.34 27.53
C ASN A 173 18.02 13.72 26.16
N ALA A 174 17.08 14.66 26.13
CA ALA A 174 16.26 14.98 24.97
C ALA A 174 17.08 15.27 23.70
N ASN A 175 18.13 16.08 23.80
CA ASN A 175 18.97 16.44 22.66
C ASN A 175 19.83 15.29 22.15
N THR A 176 20.32 14.43 23.05
CA THR A 176 21.09 13.24 22.64
C THR A 176 20.18 12.24 21.93
N VAL A 177 18.96 12.05 22.45
CA VAL A 177 17.97 11.17 21.81
C VAL A 177 17.54 11.73 20.46
N SER A 178 17.27 13.03 20.36
CA SER A 178 16.94 13.64 19.07
C SER A 178 18.13 13.53 18.10
N ALA A 179 19.38 13.60 18.51
CA ALA A 179 20.51 13.39 17.61
C ALA A 179 20.64 11.93 17.09
N THR A 180 19.93 10.97 17.67
CA THR A 180 20.02 9.56 17.27
C THR A 180 19.39 9.32 15.90
N ALA A 181 20.03 8.46 15.10
CA ALA A 181 19.56 8.10 13.76
C ALA A 181 18.15 7.51 13.79
N ASN A 182 17.37 7.78 12.75
CA ASN A 182 15.98 7.33 12.56
C ASN A 182 14.97 7.82 13.61
N VAL A 183 15.37 8.56 14.65
CA VAL A 183 14.42 9.15 15.60
C VAL A 183 13.55 10.20 14.88
N LYS A 184 12.24 10.03 14.88
CA LYS A 184 11.30 11.00 14.32
C LYS A 184 10.69 11.88 15.40
N ARG A 185 10.42 11.32 16.58
CA ARG A 185 9.80 12.03 17.70
C ARG A 185 10.47 11.73 19.03
N VAL A 186 10.50 12.73 19.90
CA VAL A 186 10.98 12.66 21.28
C VAL A 186 9.83 13.07 22.19
N ASN A 187 9.21 12.09 22.87
CA ASN A 187 8.19 12.31 23.88
C ASN A 187 8.87 12.41 25.26
N LEU A 188 8.69 13.55 25.91
CA LEU A 188 9.39 13.87 27.15
C LEU A 188 8.57 13.45 28.37
N ARG A 189 9.27 12.99 29.42
CA ARG A 189 8.70 12.75 30.74
C ARG A 189 9.64 13.24 31.83
N ASP A 190 9.28 14.34 32.47
CA ASP A 190 10.10 14.98 33.50
C ASP A 190 9.27 15.93 34.39
N SER A 191 9.87 16.53 35.41
CA SER A 191 9.27 17.65 36.14
C SER A 191 9.19 18.90 35.27
N ILE A 192 8.19 19.74 35.52
CA ILE A 192 8.05 21.03 34.85
C ILE A 192 9.29 21.91 35.03
N ASP A 193 9.89 21.92 36.22
CA ASP A 193 11.09 22.71 36.50
C ASP A 193 12.27 22.29 35.63
N ASN A 194 12.50 20.98 35.45
CA ASN A 194 13.55 20.46 34.59
C ASN A 194 13.30 20.79 33.12
N LEU A 195 12.04 20.71 32.68
CA LEU A 195 11.64 21.03 31.30
C LEU A 195 11.85 22.51 30.99
N LEU A 196 11.52 23.41 31.91
CA LEU A 196 11.73 24.84 31.74
C LEU A 196 13.22 25.19 31.87
N PHE A 197 13.93 24.65 32.85
CA PHE A 197 15.37 24.90 33.04
C PHE A 197 16.20 24.51 31.80
N LEU A 198 15.87 23.38 31.17
CA LEU A 198 16.52 22.92 29.94
C LEU A 198 15.75 23.33 28.67
N GLY A 199 14.77 24.22 28.78
CA GLY A 199 13.82 24.46 27.69
C GLY A 199 14.47 25.05 26.45
N SER A 200 15.50 25.89 26.57
CA SER A 200 16.30 26.36 25.43
C SER A 200 17.03 25.23 24.68
N ASN A 201 17.46 24.19 25.38
CA ASN A 201 18.05 23.01 24.78
C ASN A 201 16.98 22.16 24.09
N ILE A 202 15.83 21.99 24.74
CA ILE A 202 14.68 21.26 24.20
C ILE A 202 14.04 21.98 23.00
N GLN A 203 14.11 23.32 22.94
CA GLN A 203 13.61 24.13 21.83
C GLN A 203 14.24 23.74 20.50
N LYS A 204 15.51 23.35 20.49
CA LYS A 204 16.19 22.85 19.27
C LYS A 204 15.49 21.62 18.68
N ILE A 205 14.85 20.81 19.52
CA ILE A 205 14.09 19.62 19.11
C ILE A 205 12.74 20.04 18.52
N ALA A 206 12.08 21.05 19.09
CA ALA A 206 10.86 21.63 18.53
C ALA A 206 11.11 22.30 17.18
N ASP A 207 12.20 23.08 17.06
CA ASP A 207 12.58 23.75 15.81
C ASP A 207 12.88 22.74 14.68
N ALA A 208 13.39 21.56 15.05
CA ALA A 208 13.58 20.44 14.13
C ALA A 208 12.30 19.65 13.83
N ASN A 209 11.13 20.06 14.36
CA ASN A 209 9.85 19.35 14.26
C ASN A 209 9.88 17.91 14.80
N ARG A 210 10.70 17.64 15.82
CA ARG A 210 10.89 16.30 16.43
C ARG A 210 10.37 16.20 17.85
N MET A 211 9.82 17.27 18.40
CA MET A 211 9.19 17.23 19.71
C MET A 211 7.85 16.51 19.65
N GLY A 212 7.66 15.56 20.55
CA GLY A 212 6.39 14.86 20.75
C GLY A 212 5.58 15.48 21.89
N SER A 213 4.95 14.60 22.67
CA SER A 213 4.21 14.96 23.88
C SER A 213 5.15 15.26 25.06
N ILE A 214 4.62 16.00 26.04
CA ILE A 214 5.22 16.13 27.37
C ILE A 214 4.27 15.46 28.36
N ALA A 215 4.78 14.52 29.15
CA ALA A 215 4.11 13.95 30.30
C ALA A 215 4.79 14.43 31.58
N THR A 216 4.01 14.90 32.56
CA THR A 216 4.55 15.35 33.85
C THR A 216 3.52 15.13 34.96
N THR A 217 4.02 14.78 36.16
CA THR A 217 3.22 14.66 37.38
C THR A 217 3.13 15.98 38.15
N SER A 218 3.86 17.02 37.71
CA SER A 218 3.77 18.35 38.30
C SER A 218 2.37 18.95 38.13
N ASP A 219 1.96 19.80 39.06
CA ASP A 219 0.75 20.62 38.95
C ASP A 219 0.89 21.65 37.82
N SER A 220 -0.25 22.20 37.37
CA SER A 220 -0.25 23.27 36.38
C SER A 220 0.44 24.52 36.92
N LEU A 221 0.98 25.34 36.01
CA LEU A 221 1.78 26.52 36.37
C LEU A 221 1.35 27.78 35.62
N SER A 222 1.68 28.95 36.16
CA SER A 222 1.55 30.25 35.48
C SER A 222 2.93 30.83 35.16
N ILE A 223 3.20 31.10 33.89
CA ILE A 223 4.50 31.64 33.43
C ILE A 223 4.40 33.16 33.35
N THR A 224 5.28 33.88 34.06
CA THR A 224 5.44 35.33 33.95
C THR A 224 6.90 35.64 33.60
N ASN A 225 7.18 35.91 32.33
CA ASN A 225 8.55 36.09 31.83
C ASN A 225 8.59 37.02 30.60
N SER A 226 9.77 37.29 30.05
CA SER A 226 9.92 38.10 28.83
C SER A 226 9.53 37.35 27.55
N VAL A 227 9.28 38.08 26.46
CA VAL A 227 9.09 37.56 25.10
C VAL A 227 10.33 36.76 24.66
N ALA A 228 11.54 37.18 25.05
CA ALA A 228 12.77 36.46 24.72
C ALA A 228 12.82 35.07 25.39
N PHE A 229 12.42 34.98 26.66
CA PHE A 229 12.28 33.71 27.34
C PHE A 229 11.24 32.83 26.64
N PHE A 230 10.06 33.38 26.35
CA PHE A 230 9.00 32.65 25.65
C PHE A 230 9.46 32.08 24.30
N LYS A 231 10.15 32.87 23.47
CA LYS A 231 10.66 32.39 22.16
C LYS A 231 11.69 31.26 22.31
N SER A 232 12.58 31.36 23.29
CA SER A 232 13.58 30.32 23.54
C SER A 232 13.02 29.05 24.19
N HIS A 233 11.77 29.07 24.66
CA HIS A 233 11.10 27.94 25.32
C HIS A 233 9.77 27.57 24.65
N LEU A 234 9.51 28.12 23.47
CA LEU A 234 8.22 28.13 22.81
C LEU A 234 7.62 26.73 22.69
N GLY A 235 8.37 25.77 22.16
CA GLY A 235 7.95 24.39 21.98
C GLY A 235 7.65 23.69 23.30
N VAL A 236 8.45 23.93 24.36
CA VAL A 236 8.18 23.38 25.70
C VAL A 236 6.90 23.97 26.26
N ILE A 237 6.74 25.29 26.19
CA ILE A 237 5.54 25.99 26.70
C ILE A 237 4.29 25.53 25.93
N GLY A 238 4.37 25.41 24.60
CA GLY A 238 3.28 24.90 23.76
C GLY A 238 2.91 23.46 24.09
N ALA A 239 3.90 22.59 24.30
CA ALA A 239 3.65 21.20 24.67
C ALA A 239 3.07 21.07 26.09
N LEU A 240 3.52 21.90 27.06
CA LEU A 240 2.91 21.98 28.40
C LEU A 240 1.45 22.46 28.33
N ALA A 241 1.17 23.48 27.50
CA ALA A 241 -0.20 23.96 27.31
C ALA A 241 -1.11 22.88 26.71
N LYS A 242 -0.64 22.14 25.69
CA LYS A 242 -1.35 20.98 25.11
C LYS A 242 -1.59 19.86 26.12
N ALA A 243 -0.66 19.66 27.06
CA ALA A 243 -0.82 18.72 28.16
C ALA A 243 -1.73 19.23 29.30
N GLY A 244 -2.30 20.43 29.18
CA GLY A 244 -3.15 21.05 30.20
C GLY A 244 -2.38 21.54 31.43
N LYS A 245 -1.06 21.73 31.33
CA LYS A 245 -0.15 22.10 32.43
C LYS A 245 0.21 23.59 32.49
N LEU A 246 -0.45 24.41 31.68
CA LEU A 246 -0.26 25.87 31.65
C LEU A 246 -1.59 26.57 31.95
N ASP A 247 -1.65 27.28 33.08
CA ASP A 247 -2.82 28.04 33.49
C ASP A 247 -2.83 29.43 32.86
N ASN A 248 -1.71 30.16 32.97
CA ASN A 248 -1.56 31.52 32.45
C ASN A 248 -0.19 31.73 31.79
N LEU A 249 -0.15 32.59 30.77
CA LEU A 249 1.07 33.04 30.11
C LEU A 249 1.12 34.57 30.08
N ILE A 250 2.01 35.17 30.86
CA ILE A 250 2.21 36.61 30.94
C ILE A 250 3.58 36.96 30.37
N LEU A 251 3.59 37.80 29.33
CA LEU A 251 4.81 38.29 28.68
C LEU A 251 5.10 39.73 29.15
N THR A 252 6.06 39.90 30.06
CA THR A 252 6.28 41.13 30.86
C THR A 252 6.69 42.35 30.05
N ASP A 253 7.32 42.14 28.89
CA ASP A 253 7.83 43.17 27.97
C ASP A 253 7.00 43.25 26.68
N LEU A 254 5.84 42.59 26.62
CA LEU A 254 4.91 42.70 25.49
C LEU A 254 4.03 43.96 25.63
N SER A 255 4.65 45.14 25.58
CA SER A 255 3.92 46.42 25.59
C SER A 255 3.35 46.71 24.20
N ALA A 256 2.03 46.54 23.99
CA ALA A 256 1.27 46.89 22.76
C ALA A 256 1.92 46.53 21.39
N GLY A 257 2.91 45.63 21.38
CA GLY A 257 3.82 45.35 20.27
C GLY A 257 3.50 44.04 19.54
N SER A 258 4.31 43.73 18.53
CA SER A 258 4.16 42.50 17.74
C SER A 258 5.04 41.36 18.23
N LEU A 259 4.46 40.17 18.39
CA LEU A 259 5.18 38.92 18.60
C LEU A 259 5.54 38.28 17.25
N THR A 260 6.81 38.28 16.88
CA THR A 260 7.27 37.61 15.64
C THR A 260 7.44 36.11 15.85
N LEU A 261 6.74 35.30 15.06
CA LEU A 261 6.77 33.82 15.03
C LEU A 261 6.67 33.34 13.57
N THR A 262 7.05 32.12 13.26
CA THR A 262 6.62 31.50 11.99
C THR A 262 5.15 31.08 12.08
N SER A 263 4.44 30.99 10.96
CA SER A 263 3.04 30.52 10.96
C SER A 263 2.93 29.10 11.53
N GLN A 264 3.92 28.24 11.29
CA GLN A 264 4.01 26.91 11.90
C GLN A 264 4.17 26.98 13.42
N GLN A 265 5.02 27.88 13.92
CA GLN A 265 5.16 28.12 15.36
C GLN A 265 3.84 28.61 15.98
N VAL A 266 3.05 29.43 15.29
CA VAL A 266 1.71 29.83 15.77
C VAL A 266 0.81 28.60 15.92
N ALA A 267 0.72 27.76 14.89
CA ALA A 267 -0.11 26.56 14.92
C ALA A 267 0.31 25.58 16.02
N GLN A 268 1.61 25.29 16.12
CA GLN A 268 2.16 24.35 17.10
C GLN A 268 1.94 24.80 18.54
N ASN A 269 1.88 26.10 18.79
CA ASN A 269 1.79 26.69 20.11
C ASN A 269 0.46 27.41 20.35
N ALA A 270 -0.57 27.13 19.54
CA ALA A 270 -1.90 27.72 19.64
C ALA A 270 -2.47 27.64 21.05
N GLU A 271 -2.39 26.47 21.70
CA GLU A 271 -2.86 26.28 23.09
C GLU A 271 -2.16 27.20 24.09
N ALA A 272 -0.86 27.43 23.95
CA ALA A 272 -0.13 28.35 24.83
C ALA A 272 -0.51 29.81 24.55
N LEU A 273 -0.70 30.17 23.26
CA LEU A 273 -1.09 31.51 22.86
C LEU A 273 -2.50 31.88 23.34
N LYS A 274 -3.41 30.90 23.50
CA LYS A 274 -4.73 31.10 24.13
C LYS A 274 -4.64 31.53 25.59
N LYS A 275 -3.51 31.26 26.27
CA LYS A 275 -3.28 31.61 27.68
C LYS A 275 -2.72 33.03 27.88
N LEU A 276 -2.53 33.80 26.80
CA LEU A 276 -2.17 35.21 26.88
C LEU A 276 -3.32 36.05 27.47
N PRO A 277 -3.04 37.05 28.32
CA PRO A 277 -4.06 37.84 29.00
C PRO A 277 -4.94 38.62 28.02
N ILE A 278 -6.23 38.73 28.35
CA ILE A 278 -7.27 39.36 27.51
C ILE A 278 -7.11 40.89 27.41
N GLY A 279 -6.31 41.52 28.26
CA GLY A 279 -6.19 42.98 28.38
C GLY A 279 -5.23 43.68 27.39
N ALA A 280 -4.49 42.95 26.55
CA ALA A 280 -3.58 43.53 25.56
C ALA A 280 -3.79 42.89 24.18
N SER A 281 -3.97 43.72 23.14
CA SER A 281 -3.99 43.24 21.75
C SER A 281 -2.62 42.70 21.36
N VAL A 282 -2.50 41.40 21.15
CA VAL A 282 -1.29 40.73 20.70
C VAL A 282 -1.34 40.56 19.19
N ARG A 283 -0.43 41.23 18.48
CA ARG A 283 -0.29 41.09 17.03
C ARG A 283 0.83 40.12 16.73
N ILE A 284 0.57 39.06 15.99
CA ILE A 284 1.59 38.08 15.63
C ILE A 284 2.09 38.36 14.22
N GLN A 285 3.38 38.67 14.09
CA GLN A 285 4.04 38.77 12.80
C GLN A 285 4.44 37.37 12.34
N ASN A 286 3.52 36.70 11.64
CA ASN A 286 3.70 35.34 11.12
C ASN A 286 4.39 35.32 9.75
N SER A 287 5.11 34.24 9.45
CA SER A 287 5.80 34.04 8.16
C SER A 287 5.87 32.57 7.77
N GLY A 288 6.02 32.31 6.47
CA GLY A 288 6.16 30.97 5.91
C GLY A 288 4.83 30.22 5.71
N PRO A 289 4.85 29.13 4.91
CA PRO A 289 3.68 28.33 4.63
C PRO A 289 3.29 27.44 5.82
N VAL A 290 2.04 26.99 5.84
CA VAL A 290 1.49 26.05 6.83
C VAL A 290 0.77 24.90 6.16
N SER A 291 0.66 23.76 6.85
CA SER A 291 -0.22 22.66 6.42
C SER A 291 -1.70 23.03 6.58
N ALA A 292 -2.58 22.22 6.00
CA ALA A 292 -4.02 22.41 6.15
C ALA A 292 -4.46 22.23 7.62
N SER A 293 -3.86 21.28 8.34
CA SER A 293 -4.10 21.07 9.77
C SER A 293 -3.58 22.20 10.64
N ASP A 294 -2.44 22.80 10.28
CA ASP A 294 -1.92 23.97 11.01
C ASP A 294 -2.88 25.17 10.87
N ALA A 295 -3.52 25.32 9.71
CA ALA A 295 -4.53 26.35 9.51
C ALA A 295 -5.77 26.14 10.41
N VAL A 296 -6.15 24.89 10.71
CA VAL A 296 -7.19 24.58 11.70
C VAL A 296 -6.80 25.09 13.09
N ALA A 297 -5.59 24.75 13.56
CA ALA A 297 -5.10 25.19 14.87
C ALA A 297 -5.03 26.72 14.98
N ILE A 298 -4.61 27.40 13.92
CA ILE A 298 -4.58 28.87 13.87
C ILE A 298 -6.01 29.45 13.86
N ASN A 299 -6.94 28.87 13.09
CA ASN A 299 -8.32 29.32 13.08
C ASN A 299 -8.96 29.19 14.47
N ASP A 300 -8.72 28.08 15.15
CA ASP A 300 -9.21 27.80 16.49
C ASP A 300 -8.63 28.77 17.53
N LEU A 301 -7.32 29.06 17.47
CA LEU A 301 -6.69 30.13 18.26
C LEU A 301 -7.41 31.47 18.06
N LEU A 302 -7.54 31.91 16.82
CA LEU A 302 -8.11 33.23 16.52
C LEU A 302 -9.61 33.31 16.80
N THR A 303 -10.32 32.19 16.87
CA THR A 303 -11.74 32.14 17.22
C THR A 303 -11.94 32.23 18.73
N ASN A 304 -11.07 31.56 19.49
CA ASN A 304 -11.17 31.48 20.95
C ASN A 304 -10.29 32.50 21.70
N SER A 305 -9.57 33.37 20.98
CA SER A 305 -8.68 34.37 21.58
C SER A 305 -8.77 35.70 20.82
N PRO A 306 -9.81 36.52 21.08
CA PRO A 306 -10.05 37.78 20.36
C PRO A 306 -8.93 38.82 20.53
N GLN A 307 -8.12 38.68 21.57
CA GLN A 307 -6.93 39.49 21.81
C GLN A 307 -5.78 39.18 20.85
N VAL A 308 -5.80 38.03 20.16
CA VAL A 308 -4.74 37.60 19.24
C VAL A 308 -5.16 37.90 17.79
N SER A 309 -4.26 38.51 17.03
CA SER A 309 -4.44 38.78 15.60
C SER A 309 -3.17 38.45 14.82
N LEU A 310 -3.33 38.10 13.54
CA LEU A 310 -2.19 37.93 12.63
C LEU A 310 -1.94 39.23 11.86
N ILE A 311 -0.66 39.54 11.62
CA ILE A 311 -0.27 40.67 10.78
C ILE A 311 -0.28 40.27 9.30
N ASN A 312 0.18 39.06 8.97
CA ASN A 312 0.32 38.60 7.59
C ASN A 312 -0.70 37.50 7.28
N PRO A 313 -1.36 37.52 6.11
CA PRO A 313 -2.18 36.39 5.67
C PRO A 313 -1.36 35.09 5.56
N LEU A 314 -2.01 33.96 5.75
CA LEU A 314 -1.42 32.64 5.66
C LEU A 314 -1.20 32.24 4.19
N SER A 315 -0.11 31.52 3.94
CA SER A 315 0.06 30.69 2.75
C SER A 315 -0.07 29.24 3.19
N ILE A 316 -0.94 28.48 2.53
CA ILE A 316 -1.25 27.10 2.89
C ILE A 316 -0.67 26.18 1.82
N SER A 317 0.04 25.12 2.19
CA SER A 317 0.59 24.14 1.25
C SER A 317 0.39 22.73 1.79
N ASP A 318 -0.39 21.91 1.08
CA ASP A 318 -0.68 20.54 1.50
C ASP A 318 -1.17 19.69 0.31
N THR A 319 -1.34 18.39 0.52
CA THR A 319 -1.96 17.48 -0.46
C THR A 319 -3.44 17.82 -0.68
N ALA A 320 -3.97 17.50 -1.86
CA ALA A 320 -5.39 17.74 -2.17
C ALA A 320 -6.33 17.03 -1.17
N ALA A 321 -5.99 15.81 -0.74
CA ALA A 321 -6.78 15.07 0.24
C ALA A 321 -6.87 15.80 1.58
N ASN A 322 -5.75 16.35 2.08
CA ASN A 322 -5.71 17.09 3.33
C ASN A 322 -6.44 18.43 3.21
N LEU A 323 -6.26 19.17 2.11
CA LEU A 323 -6.98 20.44 1.89
C LEU A 323 -8.50 20.23 1.87
N LEU A 324 -8.96 19.14 1.26
CA LEU A 324 -10.38 18.86 1.04
C LEU A 324 -11.06 18.12 2.20
N SER A 325 -10.33 17.75 3.25
CA SER A 325 -10.95 17.19 4.46
C SER A 325 -11.98 18.20 5.01
N ASN A 326 -13.08 17.69 5.56
CA ASN A 326 -14.18 18.57 5.99
C ASN A 326 -13.72 19.61 7.02
N GLU A 327 -12.94 19.18 8.01
CA GLU A 327 -12.40 20.06 9.06
C GLU A 327 -11.47 21.13 8.49
N ASN A 328 -10.48 20.72 7.69
CA ASN A 328 -9.49 21.64 7.14
C ASN A 328 -10.14 22.65 6.19
N ARG A 329 -11.00 22.18 5.27
CA ARG A 329 -11.70 23.06 4.33
C ARG A 329 -12.55 24.10 5.05
N VAL A 330 -13.30 23.71 6.09
CA VAL A 330 -14.13 24.63 6.86
C VAL A 330 -13.27 25.69 7.54
N ALA A 331 -12.19 25.30 8.21
CA ALA A 331 -11.29 26.24 8.88
C ALA A 331 -10.63 27.23 7.89
N ILE A 332 -10.16 26.74 6.74
CA ILE A 332 -9.55 27.57 5.69
C ILE A 332 -10.57 28.56 5.14
N ASN A 333 -11.79 28.12 4.86
CA ASN A 333 -12.86 29.01 4.40
C ASN A 333 -13.19 30.07 5.46
N GLN A 334 -13.29 29.70 6.73
CA GLN A 334 -13.51 30.66 7.82
C GLN A 334 -12.39 31.70 7.92
N LEU A 335 -11.13 31.29 7.80
CA LEU A 335 -9.99 32.21 7.75
C LEU A 335 -10.07 33.16 6.55
N TYR A 336 -10.55 32.67 5.40
CA TYR A 336 -10.73 33.47 4.20
C TYR A 336 -11.90 34.47 4.34
N SER A 337 -13.03 34.08 4.94
CA SER A 337 -14.24 34.93 5.08
C SER A 337 -14.11 36.06 6.10
N ARG A 338 -13.00 36.14 6.85
CA ARG A 338 -12.78 37.21 7.84
C ARG A 338 -12.75 38.59 7.18
N PRO A 339 -13.11 39.67 7.92
CA PRO A 339 -13.15 41.04 7.36
C PRO A 339 -11.87 41.45 6.64
N THR A 340 -10.73 41.07 7.20
CA THR A 340 -9.45 41.03 6.48
C THR A 340 -9.12 39.57 6.22
N SER A 341 -9.19 39.15 4.95
CA SER A 341 -8.91 37.77 4.57
C SER A 341 -7.52 37.35 5.07
N LEU A 342 -7.48 36.24 5.82
CA LEU A 342 -6.24 35.73 6.39
C LEU A 342 -5.64 34.58 5.56
N VAL A 343 -6.11 34.38 4.33
CA VAL A 343 -5.53 33.40 3.40
C VAL A 343 -5.11 34.13 2.13
N SER A 344 -3.80 34.22 1.90
CA SER A 344 -3.26 34.81 0.67
C SER A 344 -3.22 33.81 -0.48
N LYS A 345 -2.97 32.53 -0.16
CA LYS A 345 -2.54 31.55 -1.15
C LYS A 345 -2.71 30.12 -0.65
N ILE A 346 -3.16 29.21 -1.53
CA ILE A 346 -3.27 27.76 -1.32
C ILE A 346 -2.48 27.05 -2.42
N SER A 347 -1.50 26.25 -2.04
CA SER A 347 -0.64 25.46 -2.91
C SER A 347 -0.94 23.97 -2.74
N VAL A 348 -1.16 23.27 -3.84
CA VAL A 348 -1.48 21.84 -3.79
C VAL A 348 -0.21 21.03 -4.05
N GLN A 349 0.15 20.15 -3.11
CA GLN A 349 1.29 19.25 -3.24
C GLN A 349 0.90 17.98 -4.01
N GLY A 350 1.66 17.67 -5.05
CA GLY A 350 1.44 16.48 -5.88
C GLY A 350 0.41 16.66 -6.98
N ASP A 351 -0.06 15.54 -7.53
CA ASP A 351 -1.07 15.52 -8.57
C ASP A 351 -2.47 15.38 -7.97
N VAL A 352 -3.46 16.00 -8.62
CA VAL A 352 -4.86 16.06 -8.18
C VAL A 352 -5.70 15.17 -9.09
N THR A 353 -6.71 14.48 -8.54
CA THR A 353 -7.72 13.79 -9.36
C THR A 353 -8.76 14.78 -9.89
N VAL A 354 -9.52 14.41 -10.92
CA VAL A 354 -10.58 15.29 -11.45
C VAL A 354 -11.61 15.58 -10.37
N ASN A 355 -12.00 14.56 -9.60
CA ASN A 355 -12.96 14.70 -8.50
C ASN A 355 -12.43 15.64 -7.40
N GLN A 356 -11.13 15.56 -7.06
CA GLN A 356 -10.53 16.51 -6.11
C GLN A 356 -10.48 17.93 -6.68
N ALA A 357 -10.25 18.10 -7.98
CA ALA A 357 -10.20 19.42 -8.60
C ALA A 357 -11.57 20.11 -8.62
N GLN A 358 -12.63 19.39 -8.99
CA GLN A 358 -13.93 19.98 -9.32
C GLN A 358 -15.12 19.53 -8.45
N GLY A 359 -14.93 18.56 -7.56
CA GLY A 359 -16.01 17.94 -6.79
C GLY A 359 -16.86 16.96 -7.62
N VAL A 360 -17.77 16.27 -6.93
CA VAL A 360 -18.77 15.36 -7.51
C VAL A 360 -20.15 15.80 -7.01
N SER A 361 -20.87 16.55 -7.86
CA SER A 361 -22.19 17.10 -7.52
C SER A 361 -23.32 16.06 -7.50
N SER A 362 -23.12 14.91 -8.13
CA SER A 362 -24.09 13.80 -8.16
C SER A 362 -23.99 12.84 -6.96
N ALA A 363 -22.98 13.00 -6.10
CA ALA A 363 -22.84 12.20 -4.89
C ALA A 363 -23.77 12.74 -3.78
N SER A 364 -24.28 11.84 -2.93
CA SER A 364 -25.04 12.20 -1.72
C SER A 364 -24.31 11.65 -0.49
N PRO A 365 -23.73 12.52 0.38
CA PRO A 365 -23.62 13.97 0.23
C PRO A 365 -22.66 14.37 -0.91
N ALA A 366 -22.82 15.61 -1.41
CA ALA A 366 -21.96 16.14 -2.47
C ALA A 366 -20.50 16.16 -2.02
N VAL A 367 -19.61 15.65 -2.87
CA VAL A 367 -18.16 15.70 -2.63
C VAL A 367 -17.64 17.02 -3.17
N LEU A 368 -17.04 17.84 -2.33
CA LEU A 368 -16.49 19.14 -2.71
C LEU A 368 -15.05 18.99 -3.22
N GLY A 369 -14.69 19.82 -4.20
CA GLY A 369 -13.35 19.90 -4.77
C GLY A 369 -12.67 21.25 -4.51
N LEU A 370 -11.47 21.41 -5.08
CA LEU A 370 -10.65 22.61 -4.93
C LEU A 370 -11.36 23.86 -5.44
N LYS A 371 -12.18 23.73 -6.50
CA LYS A 371 -12.98 24.84 -7.02
C LYS A 371 -13.98 25.42 -6.00
N ASP A 372 -14.33 24.65 -4.97
CA ASP A 372 -15.37 24.99 -4.00
C ASP A 372 -14.80 25.73 -2.76
N PHE A 373 -13.50 26.05 -2.75
CA PHE A 373 -12.93 26.94 -1.73
C PHE A 373 -13.45 28.37 -1.90
N GLN A 374 -13.72 29.04 -0.79
CA GLN A 374 -13.99 30.47 -0.81
C GLN A 374 -12.73 31.21 -1.26
N GLY A 375 -12.86 32.06 -2.27
CA GLY A 375 -11.72 32.75 -2.89
C GLY A 375 -11.13 32.05 -4.12
N PHE A 376 -11.73 30.93 -4.56
CA PHE A 376 -11.44 30.38 -5.87
C PHE A 376 -11.86 31.35 -6.99
N PRO A 377 -11.08 31.51 -8.08
CA PRO A 377 -9.76 30.93 -8.34
C PRO A 377 -8.60 31.73 -7.72
N GLY A 378 -8.84 32.92 -7.16
CA GLY A 378 -7.82 33.89 -6.75
C GLY A 378 -6.75 33.33 -5.82
N ILE A 379 -7.13 32.54 -4.82
CA ILE A 379 -6.19 32.05 -3.80
C ILE A 379 -5.53 30.72 -4.15
N ILE A 380 -6.06 29.93 -5.10
CA ILE A 380 -5.51 28.60 -5.43
C ILE A 380 -4.41 28.74 -6.48
N GLU A 381 -3.24 28.17 -6.23
CA GLU A 381 -2.16 28.05 -7.21
C GLU A 381 -2.50 27.09 -8.35
N SER A 382 -1.76 27.19 -9.44
CA SER A 382 -1.88 26.21 -10.50
C SER A 382 -1.46 24.82 -10.04
N PHE A 383 -2.22 23.79 -10.43
CA PHE A 383 -1.99 22.40 -10.05
C PHE A 383 -2.08 21.46 -11.25
N ARG A 384 -1.54 20.25 -11.11
CA ARG A 384 -1.58 19.21 -12.14
C ARG A 384 -2.69 18.21 -11.86
N ILE A 385 -3.31 17.70 -12.91
CA ILE A 385 -4.28 16.61 -12.84
C ILE A 385 -3.62 15.32 -13.32
N LYS A 386 -3.74 14.25 -12.53
CA LYS A 386 -3.40 12.88 -12.95
C LYS A 386 -4.54 11.95 -12.58
N ASP A 387 -5.19 11.39 -13.59
CA ASP A 387 -6.38 10.56 -13.37
C ASP A 387 -6.58 9.56 -14.53
N THR A 388 -7.59 8.71 -14.42
CA THR A 388 -8.07 7.89 -15.53
C THR A 388 -8.62 8.77 -16.64
N SER A 389 -8.55 8.28 -17.87
CA SER A 389 -9.15 9.00 -18.98
C SER A 389 -10.66 9.16 -18.82
N GLU A 390 -11.34 8.21 -18.19
CA GLU A 390 -12.78 8.29 -17.92
C GLU A 390 -13.11 9.50 -17.04
N ASN A 391 -12.38 9.69 -15.95
CA ASN A 391 -12.56 10.85 -15.09
C ASN A 391 -12.15 12.15 -15.80
N ILE A 392 -11.08 12.14 -16.59
CA ILE A 392 -10.64 13.32 -17.37
C ILE A 392 -11.71 13.77 -18.36
N LYS A 393 -12.50 12.87 -18.94
CA LYS A 393 -13.67 13.26 -19.77
C LYS A 393 -14.73 13.99 -18.98
N LEU A 394 -14.84 13.79 -17.67
CA LEU A 394 -15.82 14.47 -16.83
C LEU A 394 -15.34 15.85 -16.37
N LEU A 395 -14.09 16.22 -16.66
CA LEU A 395 -13.55 17.53 -16.31
C LEU A 395 -14.37 18.65 -16.97
N SER A 396 -14.79 19.60 -16.14
CA SER A 396 -15.70 20.69 -16.53
C SER A 396 -15.02 21.69 -17.47
N ALA A 397 -15.83 22.39 -18.27
CA ALA A 397 -15.34 23.48 -19.12
C ALA A 397 -15.21 24.81 -18.36
N ASP A 398 -15.36 24.81 -17.02
CA ASP A 398 -15.29 26.00 -16.18
C ASP A 398 -13.97 26.75 -16.41
N ALA A 399 -14.06 28.00 -16.87
CA ALA A 399 -12.89 28.80 -17.24
C ALA A 399 -11.98 29.09 -16.03
N SER A 400 -12.56 29.30 -14.85
CA SER A 400 -11.83 29.56 -13.61
C SER A 400 -11.06 28.32 -13.15
N LEU A 401 -11.69 27.14 -13.16
CA LEU A 401 -11.02 25.86 -12.92
C LEU A 401 -9.91 25.63 -13.94
N ASN A 402 -10.25 25.78 -15.21
CA ASN A 402 -9.33 25.55 -16.31
C ASN A 402 -8.13 26.48 -16.21
N SER A 403 -8.28 27.73 -15.75
CA SER A 403 -7.14 28.66 -15.57
C SER A 403 -6.07 28.15 -14.60
N LYS A 404 -6.44 27.32 -13.62
CA LYS A 404 -5.54 26.77 -12.59
C LYS A 404 -4.96 25.41 -12.92
N ILE A 405 -5.48 24.72 -13.91
CA ILE A 405 -4.88 23.45 -14.34
C ILE A 405 -3.61 23.77 -15.14
N SER A 406 -2.43 23.36 -14.69
CA SER A 406 -1.17 23.57 -15.43
C SER A 406 -0.88 22.42 -16.39
N LEU A 407 -1.25 21.19 -16.02
CA LEU A 407 -0.96 19.98 -16.77
C LEU A 407 -2.02 18.90 -16.50
N ILE A 408 -2.32 18.08 -17.50
CA ILE A 408 -3.21 16.91 -17.39
C ILE A 408 -2.47 15.66 -17.87
N LYS A 409 -2.50 14.60 -17.05
CA LYS A 409 -1.93 13.29 -17.36
C LYS A 409 -3.00 12.19 -17.23
N ALA A 410 -3.39 11.65 -18.37
CA ALA A 410 -4.25 10.48 -18.45
C ALA A 410 -3.47 9.18 -18.19
N THR A 411 -4.02 8.31 -17.34
CA THR A 411 -3.41 7.03 -16.94
C THR A 411 -3.97 5.81 -17.67
N THR A 412 -5.08 5.95 -18.40
CA THR A 412 -5.71 4.87 -19.18
C THR A 412 -5.96 5.32 -20.63
N PRO A 413 -6.10 4.40 -21.59
CA PRO A 413 -6.53 4.76 -22.95
C PRO A 413 -7.95 5.36 -23.01
N ILE A 414 -8.25 6.09 -24.08
CA ILE A 414 -9.59 6.55 -24.49
C ILE A 414 -10.10 5.80 -25.71
N THR A 415 -11.39 5.91 -26.00
CA THR A 415 -12.03 5.47 -27.24
C THR A 415 -12.19 6.64 -28.21
N ILE A 416 -12.55 6.35 -29.46
CA ILE A 416 -12.80 7.37 -30.49
C ILE A 416 -13.98 8.27 -30.10
N ALA A 417 -15.03 7.68 -29.52
CA ALA A 417 -16.21 8.41 -29.08
C ALA A 417 -15.88 9.49 -28.02
N ASP A 418 -14.82 9.29 -27.25
CA ASP A 418 -14.39 10.24 -26.22
C ASP A 418 -13.66 11.47 -26.78
N ILE A 419 -13.05 11.31 -27.95
CA ILE A 419 -12.31 12.36 -28.63
C ILE A 419 -13.28 13.36 -29.22
N TRP A 420 -14.30 12.83 -29.91
CA TRP A 420 -15.27 13.60 -30.65
C TRP A 420 -16.54 12.80 -30.91
N THR A 421 -17.66 13.30 -30.43
CA THR A 421 -19.00 12.89 -30.81
C THR A 421 -19.58 13.96 -31.72
N PRO A 422 -19.86 13.66 -33.01
CA PRO A 422 -20.42 14.62 -33.93
C PRO A 422 -21.78 15.14 -33.43
N ALA A 423 -22.09 16.40 -33.76
CA ALA A 423 -23.39 16.98 -33.47
C ALA A 423 -24.47 16.24 -34.28
N ASN A 424 -25.47 15.67 -33.62
CA ASN A 424 -26.62 15.04 -34.28
C ASN A 424 -27.84 15.94 -34.09
N GLY A 425 -28.12 16.80 -35.09
CA GLY A 425 -29.27 17.73 -35.04
C GLY A 425 -29.13 18.80 -33.96
N SER A 426 -29.90 18.67 -32.87
CA SER A 426 -29.99 19.65 -31.76
C SER A 426 -28.96 19.46 -30.64
N THR A 427 -28.16 18.39 -30.66
CA THR A 427 -27.10 18.17 -29.66
C THR A 427 -25.75 18.72 -30.14
N PRO A 428 -25.09 19.63 -29.39
CA PRO A 428 -23.77 20.12 -29.73
C PRO A 428 -22.75 18.99 -29.81
N ALA A 429 -21.71 19.16 -30.63
CA ALA A 429 -20.58 18.24 -30.64
C ALA A 429 -19.92 18.20 -29.26
N THR A 430 -19.76 17.01 -28.71
CA THR A 430 -19.13 16.77 -27.41
C THR A 430 -17.80 16.02 -27.60
N GLY A 431 -16.95 15.98 -26.56
CA GLY A 431 -15.67 15.27 -26.61
C GLY A 431 -14.47 16.16 -26.24
N PHE A 432 -13.31 15.55 -26.06
CA PHE A 432 -12.12 16.26 -25.55
C PHE A 432 -11.65 17.39 -26.47
N LEU A 433 -11.88 17.28 -27.78
CA LEU A 433 -11.54 18.30 -28.77
C LEU A 433 -12.37 19.58 -28.64
N THR A 434 -13.52 19.55 -27.96
CA THR A 434 -14.43 20.70 -27.82
C THR A 434 -14.32 21.41 -26.46
N LYS A 435 -13.53 20.87 -25.51
CA LYS A 435 -13.39 21.40 -24.15
C LYS A 435 -12.27 22.44 -23.98
N GLY A 436 -12.37 23.56 -24.72
CA GLY A 436 -11.50 24.73 -24.54
C GLY A 436 -9.99 24.42 -24.59
N ASN A 437 -9.21 25.11 -23.76
CA ASN A 437 -7.74 24.96 -23.70
C ASN A 437 -7.26 23.69 -22.96
N LEU A 438 -8.15 22.78 -22.55
CA LEU A 438 -7.77 21.57 -21.82
C LEU A 438 -6.90 20.63 -22.65
N LEU A 439 -7.17 20.56 -23.95
CA LEU A 439 -6.39 19.75 -24.88
C LEU A 439 -4.92 20.21 -24.93
N ALA A 440 -4.67 21.53 -24.89
CA ALA A 440 -3.31 22.07 -24.86
C ALA A 440 -2.54 21.65 -23.59
N LYS A 441 -3.26 21.45 -22.48
CA LYS A 441 -2.71 21.13 -21.16
C LYS A 441 -2.39 19.64 -20.96
N LEU A 442 -2.72 18.78 -21.92
CA LEU A 442 -2.31 17.38 -21.87
C LEU A 442 -0.79 17.26 -22.03
N ASP A 443 -0.13 16.60 -21.08
CA ASP A 443 1.32 16.42 -21.04
C ASP A 443 1.83 15.67 -22.28
N SER A 444 1.31 14.46 -22.48
CA SER A 444 1.78 13.56 -23.52
C SER A 444 0.65 13.12 -24.45
N GLY A 445 -0.51 13.78 -24.46
CA GLY A 445 -1.65 13.37 -25.29
C GLY A 445 -2.39 12.14 -24.78
N PHE A 446 -3.09 11.43 -25.67
CA PHE A 446 -3.89 10.26 -25.36
C PHE A 446 -3.37 8.98 -26.02
N GLU A 447 -3.51 7.87 -25.31
CA GLU A 447 -3.54 6.54 -25.92
C GLU A 447 -4.97 6.24 -26.34
N VAL A 448 -5.18 5.77 -27.56
CA VAL A 448 -6.51 5.39 -28.05
C VAL A 448 -6.56 3.87 -28.12
N SER A 449 -7.58 3.26 -27.53
CA SER A 449 -7.86 1.84 -27.67
C SER A 449 -9.34 1.64 -27.93
N ASP A 450 -9.68 1.15 -29.11
CA ASP A 450 -11.08 1.01 -29.53
C ASP A 450 -11.28 -0.20 -30.45
N ASN A 451 -12.53 -0.56 -30.71
CA ASN A 451 -12.92 -1.64 -31.61
C ASN A 451 -12.68 -1.24 -33.07
N LEU A 452 -12.44 -2.25 -33.91
CA LEU A 452 -12.19 -2.08 -35.34
C LEU A 452 -13.25 -1.22 -36.04
N SER A 453 -14.54 -1.43 -35.73
CA SER A 453 -15.66 -0.68 -36.32
C SER A 453 -15.60 0.82 -36.07
N ASN A 454 -14.93 1.24 -34.98
CA ASN A 454 -14.80 2.64 -34.60
C ASN A 454 -13.53 3.27 -35.19
N ILE A 455 -12.54 2.45 -35.56
CA ILE A 455 -11.23 2.90 -36.06
C ILE A 455 -11.14 2.84 -37.59
N LEU A 456 -11.91 1.97 -38.22
CA LEU A 456 -11.94 1.80 -39.68
C LEU A 456 -13.31 2.20 -40.22
N ILE A 457 -13.33 3.26 -41.03
CA ILE A 457 -14.50 3.66 -41.82
C ILE A 457 -14.38 2.94 -43.17
N ASP A 458 -15.16 1.88 -43.35
CA ASP A 458 -15.14 0.99 -44.52
C ASP A 458 -15.97 1.49 -45.71
N SER A 459 -16.86 2.47 -45.47
CA SER A 459 -17.71 3.09 -46.48
C SER A 459 -16.97 4.01 -47.45
N THR A 460 -15.68 4.26 -47.23
CA THR A 460 -14.82 5.07 -48.11
C THR A 460 -13.89 4.19 -48.95
N SER A 461 -13.62 4.60 -50.19
CA SER A 461 -12.64 3.95 -51.06
C SER A 461 -11.53 4.94 -51.42
N PRO A 462 -10.30 4.78 -50.87
CA PRO A 462 -9.86 3.72 -49.95
C PRO A 462 -10.40 3.90 -48.51
N PRO A 463 -10.42 2.82 -47.69
CA PRO A 463 -10.81 2.89 -46.29
C PRO A 463 -10.01 3.94 -45.53
N SER A 464 -10.66 4.61 -44.57
CA SER A 464 -10.07 5.74 -43.84
C SER A 464 -10.21 5.61 -42.33
N VAL A 465 -9.33 6.28 -41.58
CA VAL A 465 -9.46 6.45 -40.13
C VAL A 465 -10.34 7.67 -39.81
N PRO A 466 -11.06 7.68 -38.65
CA PRO A 466 -11.84 8.83 -38.21
C PRO A 466 -11.05 10.14 -38.19
N GLN A 467 -11.70 11.24 -38.57
CA GLN A 467 -11.11 12.59 -38.56
C GLN A 467 -10.60 12.98 -37.16
N ALA A 468 -11.29 12.54 -36.11
CA ALA A 468 -10.92 12.77 -34.72
C ALA A 468 -9.49 12.31 -34.38
N LEU A 469 -9.02 11.18 -34.94
CA LEU A 469 -7.65 10.71 -34.76
C LEU A 469 -6.64 11.60 -35.48
N LYS A 470 -6.98 12.03 -36.70
CA LYS A 470 -6.14 12.94 -37.48
C LYS A 470 -5.97 14.27 -36.75
N ASP A 471 -7.06 14.79 -36.18
CA ASP A 471 -7.05 16.06 -35.44
C ASP A 471 -6.19 15.97 -34.17
N LEU A 472 -6.25 14.86 -33.42
CA LEU A 472 -5.37 14.66 -32.27
C LEU A 472 -3.90 14.57 -32.69
N ALA A 473 -3.60 13.84 -33.77
CA ALA A 473 -2.25 13.71 -34.28
C ALA A 473 -1.69 15.07 -34.75
N LEU A 474 -2.48 15.85 -35.49
CA LEU A 474 -2.12 17.20 -35.94
C LEU A 474 -1.83 18.14 -34.76
N LYS A 475 -2.55 17.98 -33.64
CA LYS A 475 -2.34 18.76 -32.42
C LYS A 475 -1.22 18.20 -31.53
N GLY A 476 -0.53 17.13 -31.95
CA GLY A 476 0.51 16.46 -31.17
C GLY A 476 -0.01 15.80 -29.89
N LYS A 477 -1.31 15.49 -29.82
CA LYS A 477 -1.98 14.90 -28.65
C LYS A 477 -2.42 13.45 -28.87
N LEU A 478 -1.93 12.78 -29.91
CA LEU A 478 -2.04 11.34 -30.10
C LEU A 478 -0.71 10.66 -29.74
N ARG A 479 -0.71 9.68 -28.82
CA ARG A 479 0.48 8.87 -28.51
C ARG A 479 0.52 7.60 -29.33
N ASN A 480 -0.55 6.84 -29.23
CA ASN A 480 -0.67 5.55 -29.87
C ASN A 480 -2.14 5.17 -30.07
N VAL A 481 -2.36 4.19 -30.94
CA VAL A 481 -3.64 3.60 -31.24
C VAL A 481 -3.51 2.08 -31.20
N SER A 482 -4.27 1.45 -30.31
CA SER A 482 -4.49 0.01 -30.24
C SER A 482 -5.88 -0.32 -30.81
N VAL A 483 -5.96 -1.34 -31.66
CA VAL A 483 -7.21 -1.73 -32.30
C VAL A 483 -7.65 -3.10 -31.78
N THR A 484 -8.85 -3.18 -31.22
CA THR A 484 -9.47 -4.46 -30.88
C THR A 484 -10.19 -5.00 -32.11
N VAL A 485 -9.71 -6.13 -32.63
CA VAL A 485 -10.20 -6.76 -33.87
C VAL A 485 -10.90 -8.07 -33.53
N PRO A 486 -12.21 -8.20 -33.82
CA PRO A 486 -12.88 -9.50 -33.77
C PRO A 486 -12.20 -10.51 -34.70
N VAL A 487 -12.07 -11.77 -34.30
CA VAL A 487 -11.49 -12.83 -35.16
C VAL A 487 -12.24 -12.97 -36.48
N THR A 488 -13.55 -12.71 -36.50
CA THR A 488 -14.37 -12.70 -37.71
C THR A 488 -13.95 -11.62 -38.72
N ASP A 489 -13.37 -10.52 -38.24
CA ASP A 489 -12.92 -9.38 -39.05
C ASP A 489 -11.41 -9.37 -39.27
N PHE A 490 -10.72 -10.47 -38.97
CA PHE A 490 -9.27 -10.56 -39.02
C PHE A 490 -8.68 -10.29 -40.42
N ALA A 491 -9.47 -10.51 -41.48
CA ALA A 491 -9.10 -10.15 -42.85
C ALA A 491 -8.97 -8.63 -43.07
N LYS A 492 -9.60 -7.80 -42.25
CA LYS A 492 -9.61 -6.32 -42.39
C LYS A 492 -8.37 -5.65 -41.81
N ILE A 493 -7.46 -6.37 -41.15
CA ILE A 493 -6.24 -5.82 -40.53
C ILE A 493 -5.35 -5.09 -41.55
N ASP A 494 -5.22 -5.64 -42.77
CA ASP A 494 -4.41 -4.99 -43.80
C ASP A 494 -5.07 -3.69 -44.29
N GLY A 495 -6.41 -3.65 -44.33
CA GLY A 495 -7.19 -2.43 -44.55
C GLY A 495 -6.93 -1.36 -43.48
N VAL A 496 -6.84 -1.76 -42.20
CA VAL A 496 -6.46 -0.83 -41.11
C VAL A 496 -5.05 -0.29 -41.31
N LYS A 497 -4.07 -1.15 -41.57
CA LYS A 497 -2.69 -0.72 -41.81
C LYS A 497 -2.62 0.27 -42.99
N GLN A 498 -3.36 0.00 -44.06
CA GLN A 498 -3.43 0.88 -45.22
C GLN A 498 -4.08 2.22 -44.86
N ALA A 499 -5.22 2.22 -44.15
CA ALA A 499 -5.92 3.43 -43.72
C ALA A 499 -5.05 4.33 -42.82
N PHE A 500 -4.26 3.74 -41.91
CA PHE A 500 -3.31 4.48 -41.08
C PHE A 500 -2.16 5.07 -41.90
N ARG A 501 -1.62 4.33 -42.88
CA ARG A 501 -0.58 4.84 -43.78
C ARG A 501 -1.08 6.00 -44.64
N THR A 502 -2.24 5.86 -45.28
CA THR A 502 -2.83 6.91 -46.13
C THR A 502 -3.21 8.15 -45.34
N SER A 503 -3.51 7.99 -44.04
CA SER A 503 -3.81 9.10 -43.13
C SER A 503 -2.59 9.69 -42.44
N ASN A 504 -1.36 9.24 -42.79
CA ASN A 504 -0.11 9.61 -42.13
C ASN A 504 -0.11 9.37 -40.60
N LEU A 505 -0.84 8.34 -40.17
CA LEU A 505 -0.93 7.92 -38.76
C LEU A 505 -0.15 6.64 -38.47
N GLY A 506 0.59 6.09 -39.44
CA GLY A 506 1.27 4.80 -39.32
C GLY A 506 2.18 4.67 -38.08
N ALA A 507 2.85 5.76 -37.67
CA ALA A 507 3.71 5.79 -36.49
C ALA A 507 2.93 5.67 -35.15
N TYR A 508 1.63 5.99 -35.15
CA TYR A 508 0.79 5.91 -33.97
C TYR A 508 0.13 4.53 -33.81
N LEU A 509 0.07 3.70 -34.84
CA LEU A 509 -0.51 2.35 -34.72
C LEU A 509 0.41 1.47 -33.86
N SER A 510 0.06 1.28 -32.59
CA SER A 510 0.89 0.52 -31.66
C SER A 510 0.63 -0.98 -31.76
N GLY A 511 -0.57 -1.40 -32.14
CA GLY A 511 -0.87 -2.80 -32.40
C GLY A 511 -2.36 -3.17 -32.37
N PHE A 512 -2.59 -4.48 -32.35
CA PHE A 512 -3.87 -5.15 -32.44
C PHE A 512 -4.08 -6.05 -31.23
N SER A 513 -5.27 -5.97 -30.66
CA SER A 513 -5.82 -6.89 -29.66
C SER A 513 -6.84 -7.77 -30.38
N ILE A 514 -6.64 -9.09 -30.40
CA ILE A 514 -7.51 -9.99 -31.18
C ILE A 514 -8.53 -10.62 -30.25
N ALA A 515 -9.81 -10.36 -30.49
CA ALA A 515 -10.90 -10.80 -29.62
C ALA A 515 -11.80 -11.85 -30.32
N GLY A 516 -12.16 -12.92 -29.63
CA GLY A 516 -13.08 -13.93 -30.16
C GLY A 516 -13.44 -14.98 -29.12
N THR A 517 -14.25 -15.97 -29.50
CA THR A 517 -14.52 -17.17 -28.69
C THR A 517 -13.47 -18.23 -28.95
N THR A 518 -13.34 -19.21 -28.05
CA THR A 518 -12.49 -20.38 -28.29
C THR A 518 -12.84 -21.10 -29.58
N SER A 519 -14.13 -21.21 -29.93
CA SER A 519 -14.57 -21.76 -31.21
C SER A 519 -14.05 -20.94 -32.41
N ASN A 520 -13.95 -19.61 -32.32
CA ASN A 520 -13.32 -18.82 -33.38
C ASN A 520 -11.83 -19.15 -33.59
N PHE A 521 -11.13 -19.59 -32.55
CA PHE A 521 -9.71 -19.97 -32.64
C PHE A 521 -9.50 -21.48 -32.90
N VAL A 522 -10.49 -22.32 -32.58
CA VAL A 522 -10.37 -23.79 -32.56
C VAL A 522 -11.23 -24.47 -33.62
N SER A 523 -12.47 -24.01 -33.86
CA SER A 523 -13.43 -24.63 -34.78
C SER A 523 -13.48 -23.93 -36.14
N GLY A 524 -12.33 -23.86 -36.82
CA GLY A 524 -12.40 -24.06 -38.27
C GLY A 524 -12.67 -25.55 -38.47
N SER A 525 -13.89 -25.94 -38.84
CA SER A 525 -14.25 -27.34 -39.14
C SER A 525 -13.58 -27.79 -40.45
N GLY A 526 -12.25 -27.86 -40.42
CA GLY A 526 -11.36 -28.18 -41.52
C GLY A 526 -10.02 -27.44 -41.34
N ALA A 527 -8.91 -28.17 -41.47
CA ALA A 527 -7.53 -27.67 -41.37
C ALA A 527 -7.20 -26.46 -42.29
N ALA A 528 -8.11 -26.04 -43.17
CA ALA A 528 -7.95 -24.96 -44.12
C ALA A 528 -8.05 -23.53 -43.54
N MET A 529 -8.71 -23.29 -42.39
CA MET A 529 -8.78 -21.93 -41.78
C MET A 529 -7.93 -21.74 -40.51
N ALA A 530 -7.48 -22.82 -39.86
CA ALA A 530 -6.62 -22.74 -38.67
C ALA A 530 -5.17 -22.32 -39.01
N VAL A 531 -4.66 -22.72 -40.19
CA VAL A 531 -3.29 -22.40 -40.64
C VAL A 531 -3.12 -20.90 -41.00
N PRO A 532 -4.05 -20.25 -41.73
CA PRO A 532 -3.97 -18.82 -42.03
C PRO A 532 -4.07 -17.89 -40.81
N LEU A 533 -4.87 -18.25 -39.80
CA LEU A 533 -5.00 -17.43 -38.59
C LEU A 533 -3.72 -17.49 -37.74
N ALA A 534 -3.17 -18.69 -37.52
CA ALA A 534 -1.94 -18.87 -36.75
C ALA A 534 -0.71 -18.23 -37.42
N SER A 535 -0.60 -18.29 -38.75
CA SER A 535 0.51 -17.66 -39.48
C SER A 535 0.43 -16.13 -39.45
N LYS A 536 -0.76 -15.55 -39.58
CA LYS A 536 -0.94 -14.10 -39.47
C LYS A 536 -0.83 -13.58 -38.04
N LEU A 537 -1.33 -14.30 -37.03
CA LEU A 537 -1.09 -13.95 -35.62
C LEU A 537 0.42 -13.93 -35.32
N ARG A 538 1.16 -14.92 -35.82
CA ARG A 538 2.61 -14.95 -35.72
C ARG A 538 3.26 -13.76 -36.45
N SER A 539 2.83 -13.46 -37.67
CA SER A 539 3.32 -12.29 -38.40
C SER A 539 3.11 -10.97 -37.63
N LEU A 540 1.96 -10.81 -36.95
CA LEU A 540 1.71 -9.65 -36.09
C LEU A 540 2.58 -9.66 -34.83
N ALA A 541 2.83 -10.83 -34.24
CA ALA A 541 3.72 -10.97 -33.09
C ALA A 541 5.17 -10.64 -33.46
N ASP A 542 5.67 -11.20 -34.57
CA ASP A 542 7.01 -10.97 -35.10
C ASP A 542 7.23 -9.49 -35.47
N SER A 543 6.18 -8.80 -35.92
CA SER A 543 6.23 -7.36 -36.19
C SER A 543 6.01 -6.49 -34.93
N GLY A 544 5.83 -7.06 -33.74
CA GLY A 544 5.54 -6.35 -32.49
C GLY A 544 4.16 -5.67 -32.42
N LEU A 545 3.28 -5.95 -33.40
CA LEU A 545 1.95 -5.38 -33.51
C LEU A 545 0.88 -6.22 -32.82
N LEU A 546 1.12 -7.48 -32.47
CA LEU A 546 0.17 -8.23 -31.65
C LEU A 546 0.34 -7.87 -30.17
N LYS A 547 -0.68 -7.24 -29.57
CA LYS A 547 -0.64 -6.81 -28.16
C LYS A 547 -1.21 -7.86 -27.23
N ASN A 548 -2.38 -8.38 -27.56
CA ASN A 548 -2.98 -9.47 -26.81
C ASN A 548 -3.90 -10.32 -27.69
N ILE A 549 -4.18 -11.53 -27.22
CA ILE A 549 -5.28 -12.37 -27.69
C ILE A 549 -6.26 -12.50 -26.52
N ARG A 550 -7.49 -12.02 -26.71
CA ARG A 550 -8.56 -12.04 -25.72
C ARG A 550 -9.63 -13.05 -26.14
N VAL A 551 -9.92 -13.97 -25.23
CA VAL A 551 -10.97 -14.98 -25.41
C VAL A 551 -12.15 -14.58 -24.54
N THR A 552 -13.33 -14.40 -25.14
CA THR A 552 -14.48 -13.78 -24.48
C THR A 552 -15.55 -14.76 -24.01
N ASP A 553 -15.49 -16.04 -24.42
CA ASP A 553 -16.43 -17.07 -23.97
C ASP A 553 -15.92 -17.84 -22.76
N THR A 554 -16.87 -18.27 -21.92
CA THR A 554 -16.66 -19.34 -20.94
C THR A 554 -16.59 -20.67 -21.67
N SER A 555 -15.40 -20.96 -22.18
CA SER A 555 -15.15 -22.18 -22.95
C SER A 555 -15.15 -23.44 -22.09
N SER A 556 -15.37 -24.59 -22.72
CA SER A 556 -15.08 -25.87 -22.08
C SER A 556 -13.59 -25.97 -21.77
N VAL A 557 -13.27 -26.69 -20.69
CA VAL A 557 -11.88 -26.98 -20.29
C VAL A 557 -11.07 -27.53 -21.45
N GLN A 558 -11.68 -28.40 -22.26
CA GLN A 558 -11.04 -29.00 -23.43
C GLN A 558 -10.63 -27.94 -24.45
N ASN A 559 -11.51 -26.98 -24.76
CA ASN A 559 -11.22 -25.92 -25.72
C ASN A 559 -10.17 -24.94 -25.20
N GLY A 560 -10.21 -24.59 -23.92
CA GLY A 560 -9.20 -23.73 -23.29
C GLY A 560 -7.81 -24.36 -23.28
N VAL A 561 -7.70 -25.65 -22.89
CA VAL A 561 -6.44 -26.40 -22.91
C VAL A 561 -5.94 -26.60 -24.33
N PHE A 562 -6.83 -26.93 -25.28
CA PHE A 562 -6.47 -27.09 -26.68
C PHE A 562 -5.96 -25.79 -27.30
N LEU A 563 -6.63 -24.66 -27.04
CA LEU A 563 -6.21 -23.34 -27.50
C LEU A 563 -4.82 -22.98 -26.96
N TYR A 564 -4.63 -23.11 -25.65
CA TYR A 564 -3.33 -22.83 -25.03
C TYR A 564 -2.22 -23.69 -25.60
N ASN A 565 -2.44 -25.00 -25.72
CA ASN A 565 -1.45 -25.90 -26.33
C ASN A 565 -1.21 -25.59 -27.81
N SER A 566 -2.22 -25.12 -28.54
CA SER A 566 -2.10 -24.74 -29.95
C SER A 566 -1.31 -23.45 -30.17
N LEU A 567 -1.25 -22.58 -29.17
CA LEU A 567 -0.48 -21.34 -29.13
C LEU A 567 0.90 -21.50 -28.47
N LYS A 568 1.02 -22.46 -27.54
CA LYS A 568 2.26 -22.85 -26.87
C LYS A 568 3.28 -23.38 -27.88
N GLY A 569 4.53 -22.94 -27.76
CA GLY A 569 5.60 -23.28 -28.70
C GLY A 569 5.59 -22.48 -30.02
N LYS A 570 4.72 -21.48 -30.14
CA LYS A 570 4.65 -20.59 -31.31
C LYS A 570 4.95 -19.11 -30.99
N ASN A 571 5.50 -18.81 -29.80
CA ASN A 571 5.69 -17.45 -29.26
C ASN A 571 4.40 -16.62 -29.14
N LEU A 572 3.22 -17.26 -29.20
CA LEU A 572 1.91 -16.61 -29.08
C LEU A 572 1.30 -16.78 -27.67
N ASP A 573 1.88 -17.65 -26.86
CA ASP A 573 1.50 -17.89 -25.47
C ASP A 573 1.78 -16.68 -24.57
N ALA A 574 2.86 -15.93 -24.84
CA ALA A 574 3.19 -14.71 -24.11
C ALA A 574 2.09 -13.64 -24.21
N VAL A 575 1.46 -13.50 -25.39
CA VAL A 575 0.42 -12.48 -25.67
C VAL A 575 -1.00 -12.96 -25.40
N LEU A 576 -1.21 -14.24 -25.07
CA LEU A 576 -2.52 -14.73 -24.65
C LEU A 576 -2.90 -14.13 -23.29
N ALA A 577 -4.03 -13.43 -23.24
CA ALA A 577 -4.60 -12.93 -21.98
C ALA A 577 -5.09 -14.10 -21.11
N PRO A 578 -5.10 -13.96 -19.77
CA PRO A 578 -5.64 -14.97 -18.88
C PRO A 578 -7.06 -15.41 -19.28
N LEU A 579 -7.29 -16.72 -19.35
CA LEU A 579 -8.57 -17.31 -19.75
C LEU A 579 -9.52 -17.40 -18.56
N THR A 580 -10.80 -17.18 -18.83
CA THR A 580 -11.92 -17.50 -17.93
C THR A 580 -12.59 -18.77 -18.46
N ILE A 581 -12.58 -19.84 -17.67
CA ILE A 581 -13.15 -21.13 -18.07
C ILE A 581 -14.38 -21.41 -17.20
N SER A 582 -15.52 -21.72 -17.82
CA SER A 582 -16.68 -22.28 -17.11
C SER A 582 -17.15 -23.52 -17.82
N ASP A 583 -17.27 -24.62 -17.09
CA ASP A 583 -17.64 -25.91 -17.66
C ASP A 583 -18.47 -26.76 -16.68
N SER A 584 -19.03 -27.86 -17.15
CA SER A 584 -19.74 -28.83 -16.31
C SER A 584 -18.82 -29.97 -15.86
N ILE A 585 -19.06 -30.58 -14.68
CA ILE A 585 -18.22 -31.69 -14.20
C ILE A 585 -18.13 -32.88 -15.18
N VAL A 586 -19.14 -33.07 -16.02
CA VAL A 586 -19.23 -34.13 -17.03
C VAL A 586 -18.18 -33.98 -18.14
N SER A 587 -17.62 -32.78 -18.36
CA SER A 587 -16.56 -32.57 -19.36
C SER A 587 -15.16 -32.93 -18.86
N PHE A 588 -15.01 -33.12 -17.54
CA PHE A 588 -13.76 -33.55 -16.90
C PHE A 588 -13.60 -35.08 -16.92
N GLY A 589 -14.71 -35.83 -17.04
CA GLY A 589 -14.72 -37.29 -17.14
C GLY A 589 -15.46 -37.75 -18.40
N GLY A 590 -14.75 -38.34 -19.37
CA GLY A 590 -15.39 -38.93 -20.54
C GLY A 590 -16.41 -40.01 -20.13
N LYS A 591 -17.58 -40.04 -20.78
CA LYS A 591 -18.52 -41.17 -20.65
C LYS A 591 -17.78 -42.46 -21.02
N SER A 592 -17.61 -43.37 -20.07
CA SER A 592 -17.28 -44.77 -20.35
C SER A 592 -17.85 -45.64 -19.24
N THR A 593 -18.53 -46.69 -19.63
CA THR A 593 -19.23 -47.69 -18.80
C THR A 593 -18.31 -48.60 -17.99
N ASP A 594 -17.04 -48.23 -17.75
CA ASP A 594 -16.04 -49.13 -17.15
C ASP A 594 -15.46 -48.57 -15.84
N ALA A 595 -15.45 -49.43 -14.82
CA ALA A 595 -15.17 -49.18 -13.41
C ALA A 595 -13.68 -48.94 -13.05
N SER A 596 -12.92 -48.23 -13.88
CA SER A 596 -11.55 -47.79 -13.56
C SER A 596 -11.49 -46.26 -13.44
N PRO A 597 -10.89 -45.70 -12.37
CA PRO A 597 -10.79 -44.25 -12.21
C PRO A 597 -9.83 -43.71 -13.27
N ARG A 598 -10.38 -43.19 -14.38
CA ARG A 598 -9.55 -42.49 -15.35
C ARG A 598 -9.10 -41.16 -14.72
N LEU A 599 -7.78 -41.06 -14.55
CA LEU A 599 -7.05 -39.80 -14.37
C LEU A 599 -7.64 -38.73 -15.29
N PHE A 600 -8.08 -37.62 -14.71
CA PHE A 600 -8.56 -36.44 -15.44
C PHE A 600 -7.47 -35.97 -16.42
N THR A 601 -7.60 -36.32 -17.69
CA THR A 601 -6.57 -36.06 -18.71
C THR A 601 -6.27 -34.58 -18.91
N ASN A 602 -7.16 -33.69 -18.45
CA ASN A 602 -7.05 -32.25 -18.62
C ASN A 602 -6.53 -31.50 -17.37
N LEU A 603 -6.43 -32.15 -16.20
CA LEU A 603 -5.96 -31.48 -14.96
C LEU A 603 -4.50 -31.00 -15.06
N SER A 604 -3.66 -31.70 -15.81
CA SER A 604 -2.30 -31.27 -16.13
C SER A 604 -2.29 -30.02 -17.00
N GLY A 605 -3.20 -29.92 -17.99
CA GLY A 605 -3.37 -28.75 -18.84
C GLY A 605 -3.86 -27.52 -18.08
N ILE A 606 -4.84 -27.69 -17.19
CA ILE A 606 -5.35 -26.61 -16.32
C ILE A 606 -4.28 -26.12 -15.36
N ALA A 607 -3.54 -27.05 -14.73
CA ALA A 607 -2.42 -26.68 -13.87
C ALA A 607 -1.33 -25.92 -14.65
N GLY A 608 -1.05 -26.32 -15.89
CA GLY A 608 -0.16 -25.60 -16.79
C GLY A 608 -0.66 -24.18 -17.11
N LEU A 609 -1.95 -24.00 -17.36
CA LEU A 609 -2.55 -22.68 -17.58
C LEU A 609 -2.39 -21.78 -16.33
N PHE A 610 -2.69 -22.31 -15.15
CA PHE A 610 -2.58 -21.57 -13.89
C PHE A 610 -1.13 -21.20 -13.54
N GLN A 611 -0.21 -22.16 -13.59
CA GLN A 611 1.21 -21.95 -13.25
C GLN A 611 1.88 -20.91 -14.17
N ASN A 612 1.40 -20.77 -15.41
CA ASN A 612 1.90 -19.77 -16.36
C ASN A 612 1.11 -18.46 -16.34
N GLY A 613 0.20 -18.26 -15.37
CA GLY A 613 -0.61 -17.05 -15.24
C GLY A 613 -1.63 -16.85 -16.37
N LYS A 614 -2.01 -17.93 -17.07
CA LYS A 614 -2.93 -17.94 -18.22
C LYS A 614 -4.34 -18.42 -17.87
N LEU A 615 -4.62 -18.65 -16.59
CA LEU A 615 -5.96 -18.94 -16.06
C LEU A 615 -6.33 -17.83 -15.06
N ALA A 616 -7.34 -17.02 -15.40
CA ALA A 616 -7.88 -16.01 -14.48
C ALA A 616 -8.84 -16.63 -13.47
N SER A 617 -9.75 -17.50 -13.94
CA SER A 617 -10.69 -18.22 -13.09
C SER A 617 -11.19 -19.51 -13.76
N LEU A 618 -11.57 -20.47 -12.91
CA LEU A 618 -12.21 -21.72 -13.30
C LEU A 618 -13.52 -21.87 -12.50
N SER A 619 -14.64 -21.93 -13.20
CA SER A 619 -15.96 -22.18 -12.60
C SER A 619 -16.52 -23.53 -13.07
N ILE A 620 -17.05 -24.33 -12.15
CA ILE A 620 -17.61 -25.66 -12.46
C ILE A 620 -19.09 -25.69 -12.07
N THR A 621 -19.97 -25.87 -13.06
CA THR A 621 -21.43 -25.96 -12.86
C THR A 621 -21.93 -27.41 -12.82
N ASN A 622 -23.09 -27.65 -12.18
CA ASN A 622 -23.72 -28.97 -12.03
C ASN A 622 -22.91 -30.02 -11.24
N LEU A 623 -22.47 -29.68 -10.01
CA LEU A 623 -22.02 -30.67 -9.02
C LEU A 623 -23.11 -31.69 -8.63
N SER A 624 -24.39 -31.39 -8.88
CA SER A 624 -25.55 -32.22 -8.52
C SER A 624 -25.69 -33.53 -9.29
N LYS A 625 -24.79 -33.86 -10.23
CA LYS A 625 -24.68 -35.21 -10.83
C LYS A 625 -23.53 -36.05 -10.27
N ALA A 626 -22.71 -35.50 -9.38
CA ALA A 626 -21.79 -36.28 -8.54
C ALA A 626 -22.52 -37.02 -7.40
N THR A 627 -23.81 -36.71 -7.18
CA THR A 627 -24.58 -37.17 -6.03
C THR A 627 -25.29 -38.52 -6.20
N THR A 628 -24.79 -39.44 -7.04
CA THR A 628 -25.21 -40.86 -6.91
C THR A 628 -24.26 -41.58 -5.96
N PRO A 629 -24.70 -41.94 -4.73
CA PRO A 629 -23.82 -42.21 -3.59
C PRO A 629 -23.17 -43.62 -3.58
N ASN A 630 -22.90 -44.23 -4.73
CA ASN A 630 -22.42 -45.63 -4.76
C ASN A 630 -20.91 -45.82 -5.02
N SER A 631 -20.08 -44.78 -4.98
CA SER A 631 -18.62 -44.97 -4.88
C SER A 631 -17.92 -43.79 -4.20
N GLY A 632 -17.82 -43.84 -2.87
CA GLY A 632 -17.26 -42.79 -1.98
C GLY A 632 -15.77 -42.46 -2.13
N THR A 633 -15.09 -42.90 -3.19
CA THR A 633 -13.65 -42.68 -3.41
C THR A 633 -13.36 -41.61 -4.46
N ILE A 634 -14.26 -41.39 -5.43
CA ILE A 634 -13.97 -40.55 -6.60
C ILE A 634 -14.09 -39.05 -6.28
N ASP A 635 -15.01 -38.64 -5.41
CA ASP A 635 -15.23 -37.23 -5.06
C ASP A 635 -14.13 -36.64 -4.16
N LYS A 636 -13.59 -37.44 -3.21
CA LYS A 636 -12.51 -36.97 -2.33
C LYS A 636 -11.20 -36.73 -3.08
N ASP A 637 -10.87 -37.59 -4.03
CA ASP A 637 -9.64 -37.47 -4.83
C ASP A 637 -9.66 -36.25 -5.76
N LEU A 638 -10.83 -35.86 -6.29
CA LEU A 638 -10.99 -34.65 -7.09
C LEU A 638 -10.75 -33.39 -6.25
N TRP A 639 -11.42 -33.30 -5.09
CA TRP A 639 -11.24 -32.16 -4.18
C TRP A 639 -9.81 -32.07 -3.67
N GLN A 640 -9.19 -33.19 -3.32
CA GLN A 640 -7.79 -33.21 -2.87
C GLN A 640 -6.83 -32.77 -3.99
N GLN A 641 -7.02 -33.24 -5.23
CA GLN A 641 -6.18 -32.84 -6.37
C GLN A 641 -6.33 -31.35 -6.75
N ILE A 642 -7.53 -30.79 -6.59
CA ILE A 642 -7.79 -29.36 -6.76
C ILE A 642 -7.06 -28.54 -5.69
N ILE A 643 -7.19 -28.97 -4.43
CA ILE A 643 -6.55 -28.33 -3.27
C ILE A 643 -5.03 -28.39 -3.37
N ASP A 644 -4.47 -29.57 -3.67
CA ASP A 644 -3.02 -29.81 -3.79
C ASP A 644 -2.38 -28.94 -4.89
N ARG A 645 -3.14 -28.62 -5.94
CA ARG A 645 -2.68 -27.80 -7.08
C ARG A 645 -2.99 -26.32 -6.97
N LYS A 646 -3.63 -25.87 -5.88
CA LYS A 646 -3.96 -24.46 -5.57
C LYS A 646 -4.68 -23.73 -6.71
N LEU A 647 -5.60 -24.40 -7.41
CA LEU A 647 -6.31 -23.80 -8.53
C LEU A 647 -7.30 -22.72 -8.04
N PRO A 648 -7.49 -21.61 -8.80
CA PRO A 648 -8.43 -20.54 -8.46
C PRO A 648 -9.85 -20.97 -8.84
N LEU A 649 -10.50 -21.76 -7.97
CA LEU A 649 -11.88 -22.21 -8.17
C LEU A 649 -12.90 -21.22 -7.63
N THR A 650 -14.03 -21.12 -8.33
CA THR A 650 -15.26 -20.48 -7.85
C THR A 650 -16.45 -21.41 -8.05
#